data_AF-A0AB34JD62-F1
#
_entry.id   AF-A0AB34JD62-F1
#
_cell.length_a   1.000
_cell.length_b   1.000
_cell.length_c   1.000
_cell.angle_alpha   90.00
_cell.angle_beta   90.00
_cell.angle_gamma   90.00
#
_symmetry.space_group_name_H-M   'P 1'
#
loop_
_entity.id
_entity.type
_entity.pdbx_description
1 polymer ?
#
loop_
_entity_poly.entity_id
_entity_poly.type
_entity_poly.pdbx_seq_one_letter_code
_entity_poly.pdbx_strand_id
1 'polypeptide(L)'
;MATRRALVLLGLAAGSLAALRLSRRLEGEREGEAHAPQLSPRHLVAYSVEPWSDASLGNHRAKLLFTGAVGAGSVAWAHVPWRLPGLRVEPAQLQLRSAGGDRLPLHVVSLSSEEVTLLFEPAPCERGAEEVVVAGAPPPAAEESCAFFLYYLPYVRMCETGPSRACMTPYKLSASDRQCAADHGAAVGDRTCCGQRGTLDRADVICPRRAPRCVGYVAGAAWGQCVGGAADTAWARKAAAIAATEGWRGVTPRASVAALQARTARDSFYPMEVAASGAETAAIGALGRALLLFPEGREQPIRMMDRLPLRWVVAGPARANQSRFKGEAARGEFYAFQVGVYAALRPLTLSLSWGELRGQAHGEAIGAERLRCINTPRGTPTVGVGRGEVLPLWFGVDLPADVRPDVYGGWVRVEEAKGGGGAREAVAIELAVGEARVARRGDDEPWRHSRLRWLDSTAGEGGATAEGVQAREGAAALIVRLRGARRLTLGAPLGLPSSLRVGGVELLAEPARLLLLDRGGTLGYSAVRPPRLSRARGGVRWRAEARLHAAGAPLAARVGLAASIADDGLAEMSAELLVERSHVGNLSLSDVRLELPLVGAQVPLINGFDVKGGPRPREVHWKWDAEKPDRDHAQRGLNCRVWLGSAAAGLQLNLQGKEQSDAAASSSCGNDENGQLQCENLSDAQFNIALGSAEWFNGNRGGASILAQTSEGVVTLRVFTGAIRPLQPGERLTLRWRLLLTPVRGGGEPLRADFSTRYFHMQRYVSVDEALAASPVKPWIILHQGNQLIPYINYPFLELDPLRQYIKEAHAKGAKVKLYYTVRELSSNAAELWALRALRGEVIIPSKGKAAGHVWLREHLRINYTAAWHEVLANGEVDAAVQTPAFTSRWDNYWIEGILWLARNLDIDGIYLDGAPYERSILRRLRQALAEEGRGQGFKLDLHASCAGNPHLPYVELYPYLDSLWFGEQCEYKTYSPEQWLAEVSGVPFGLPGEMLGDNSDQWQGLVHGMTCRIYPDPYRCDPRPVWAALDAMGMQRPRLIGWWDEACPVSVATSSTKYNDAGDRGPAVVASVFVSDEQRPPRVAVALANWAAEDVTVRLRANLSALSLLGLVASAPGTQLRLRASNIRGFQQEGSWRVGDELTLRRKGGGENEGFLLELFFAPGELA
;
A
#
# COMPACT_ATOMS: atom_id res chain seq x y z
N MET A 1 -13.59 54.20 -36.13
CA MET A 1 -12.79 53.93 -34.90
C MET A 1 -13.31 54.61 -33.62
N ALA A 2 -14.24 55.57 -33.68
CA ALA A 2 -14.84 56.18 -32.47
C ALA A 2 -16.02 55.38 -31.86
N THR A 3 -16.73 54.59 -32.66
CA THR A 3 -17.96 53.87 -32.23
C THR A 3 -17.71 52.54 -31.51
N ARG A 4 -16.51 51.94 -31.63
CA ARG A 4 -16.12 50.72 -30.89
C ARG A 4 -15.60 50.97 -29.48
N ARG A 5 -15.15 52.19 -29.15
CA ARG A 5 -14.75 52.56 -27.78
C ARG A 5 -15.94 52.87 -26.87
N ALA A 6 -17.06 53.37 -27.42
CA ALA A 6 -18.27 53.65 -26.66
C ALA A 6 -18.99 52.36 -26.17
N LEU A 7 -19.03 51.30 -26.98
CA LEU A 7 -19.66 50.03 -26.60
C LEU A 7 -18.85 49.22 -25.55
N VAL A 8 -17.52 49.38 -25.50
CA VAL A 8 -16.68 48.73 -24.49
C VAL A 8 -16.76 49.48 -23.13
N LEU A 9 -16.87 50.82 -23.16
CA LEU A 9 -17.07 51.62 -21.95
C LEU A 9 -18.48 51.45 -21.33
N LEU A 10 -19.52 51.25 -22.16
CA LEU A 10 -20.88 50.91 -21.68
C LEU A 10 -20.98 49.48 -21.11
N GLY A 11 -20.18 48.53 -21.61
CA GLY A 11 -20.09 47.17 -21.04
C GLY A 11 -19.37 47.11 -19.70
N LEU A 12 -18.31 47.91 -19.51
CA LEU A 12 -17.54 48.00 -18.26
C LEU A 12 -18.30 48.74 -17.14
N ALA A 13 -19.12 49.74 -17.49
CA ALA A 13 -19.99 50.43 -16.54
C ALA A 13 -21.17 49.56 -16.08
N ALA A 14 -21.74 48.71 -16.96
CA ALA A 14 -22.83 47.79 -16.61
C ALA A 14 -22.38 46.65 -15.68
N GLY A 15 -21.16 46.13 -15.85
CA GLY A 15 -20.57 45.13 -14.94
C GLY A 15 -20.26 45.68 -13.54
N SER A 16 -19.82 46.94 -13.46
CA SER A 16 -19.51 47.62 -12.19
C SER A 16 -20.77 48.04 -11.43
N LEU A 17 -21.84 48.45 -12.12
CA LEU A 17 -23.15 48.70 -11.50
C LEU A 17 -23.87 47.42 -11.07
N ALA A 18 -23.65 46.28 -11.74
CA ALA A 18 -24.19 44.99 -11.31
C ALA A 18 -23.49 44.49 -10.03
N ALA A 19 -22.19 44.72 -9.89
CA ALA A 19 -21.44 44.42 -8.66
C ALA A 19 -21.83 45.33 -7.48
N LEU A 20 -22.04 46.63 -7.71
CA LEU A 20 -22.56 47.55 -6.68
C LEU A 20 -24.03 47.32 -6.33
N ARG A 21 -24.88 46.89 -7.28
CA ARG A 21 -26.28 46.52 -7.00
C ARG A 21 -26.40 45.18 -6.27
N LEU A 22 -25.45 44.26 -6.45
CA LEU A 22 -25.39 43.02 -5.66
C LEU A 22 -24.89 43.30 -4.22
N SER A 23 -23.88 44.16 -4.07
CA SER A 23 -23.38 44.63 -2.76
C SER A 23 -24.45 45.41 -1.98
N ARG A 24 -25.24 46.27 -2.64
CA ARG A 24 -26.35 47.01 -1.99
C ARG A 24 -27.63 46.18 -1.77
N ARG A 25 -27.88 45.11 -2.55
CA ARG A 25 -28.95 44.15 -2.26
C ARG A 25 -28.65 43.30 -1.02
N LEU A 26 -27.38 43.05 -0.73
CA LEU A 26 -26.96 42.35 0.50
C LEU A 26 -27.11 43.22 1.77
N GLU A 27 -27.22 44.55 1.63
CA GLU A 27 -27.45 45.47 2.75
C GLU A 27 -28.92 45.88 2.94
N GLY A 28 -29.78 45.71 1.92
CA GLY A 28 -31.15 46.23 1.87
C GLY A 28 -32.28 45.25 2.24
N GLU A 29 -32.01 43.97 2.45
CA GLU A 29 -32.99 43.00 2.96
C GLU A 29 -32.83 42.87 4.48
N ARG A 30 -33.20 43.94 5.21
CA ARG A 30 -33.12 44.00 6.68
C ARG A 30 -34.47 44.08 7.41
N GLU A 31 -35.59 44.00 6.71
CA GLU A 31 -36.91 44.09 7.33
C GLU A 31 -37.78 42.91 6.92
N GLY A 32 -37.69 41.85 7.72
CA GLY A 32 -38.44 40.61 7.55
C GLY A 32 -37.85 39.41 8.29
N GLU A 33 -37.11 39.61 9.38
CA GLU A 33 -36.67 38.50 10.24
C GLU A 33 -37.84 38.02 11.10
N ALA A 34 -38.46 36.91 10.70
CA ALA A 34 -39.03 36.01 11.68
C ALA A 34 -37.89 35.63 12.63
N HIS A 35 -38.02 35.97 13.91
CA HIS A 35 -37.05 35.64 14.95
C HIS A 35 -36.69 34.15 14.87
N ALA A 36 -35.52 33.85 14.30
CA ALA A 36 -34.91 32.54 14.43
C ALA A 36 -34.67 32.30 15.93
N PRO A 37 -35.02 31.13 16.49
CA PRO A 37 -34.73 30.84 17.88
C PRO A 37 -33.22 30.98 18.09
N GLN A 38 -32.82 31.95 18.92
CA GLN A 38 -31.45 32.01 19.41
C GLN A 38 -31.19 30.70 20.16
N LEU A 39 -30.45 29.79 19.53
CA LEU A 39 -29.88 28.61 20.18
C LEU A 39 -28.87 29.14 21.20
N SER A 40 -29.31 29.42 22.42
CA SER A 40 -28.41 29.79 23.51
C SER A 40 -27.41 28.65 23.70
N PRO A 41 -26.10 28.92 23.80
CA PRO A 41 -25.09 27.90 24.10
C PRO A 41 -25.27 27.45 25.55
N ARG A 42 -26.27 26.61 25.81
CA ARG A 42 -26.46 26.02 27.12
C ARG A 42 -25.33 25.00 27.32
N HIS A 43 -24.31 25.45 28.04
CA HIS A 43 -23.31 24.63 28.74
C HIS A 43 -22.40 23.82 27.79
N LEU A 44 -21.52 24.50 27.05
CA LEU A 44 -20.34 23.82 26.49
C LEU A 44 -19.44 23.40 27.66
N VAL A 45 -19.34 22.09 27.87
CA VAL A 45 -18.37 21.53 28.82
C VAL A 45 -16.96 21.87 28.33
N ALA A 46 -16.07 22.30 29.23
CA ALA A 46 -14.68 22.57 28.88
C ALA A 46 -14.02 21.32 28.27
N TYR A 47 -13.19 21.48 27.24
CA TYR A 47 -12.43 20.40 26.64
C TYR A 47 -10.94 20.68 26.82
N SER A 48 -10.18 19.73 27.36
CA SER A 48 -8.73 19.87 27.54
C SER A 48 -7.96 18.62 27.09
N VAL A 49 -6.65 18.78 26.91
CA VAL A 49 -5.72 17.68 26.67
C VAL A 49 -4.98 17.42 27.98
N GLU A 50 -5.15 16.24 28.55
CA GLU A 50 -4.53 15.83 29.81
C GLU A 50 -3.94 14.43 29.63
N PRO A 51 -2.62 14.24 29.70
CA PRO A 51 -2.02 12.92 29.50
C PRO A 51 -2.30 11.99 30.69
N TRP A 52 -2.43 10.69 30.40
CA TRP A 52 -2.38 9.61 31.38
C TRP A 52 -1.58 8.42 30.83
N SER A 53 -0.90 7.70 31.71
CA SER A 53 0.09 6.66 31.33
C SER A 53 -0.53 5.33 30.91
N ASP A 54 -1.68 4.96 31.48
CA ASP A 54 -2.34 3.69 31.17
C ASP A 54 -3.17 3.81 29.89
N ALA A 55 -2.57 3.41 28.77
CA ALA A 55 -3.23 3.39 27.46
C ALA A 55 -4.44 2.44 27.39
N SER A 56 -4.56 1.48 28.32
CA SER A 56 -5.73 0.60 28.38
C SER A 56 -7.01 1.34 28.78
N LEU A 57 -6.90 2.55 29.33
CA LEU A 57 -8.03 3.40 29.71
C LEU A 57 -8.64 4.18 28.54
N GLY A 58 -8.22 3.89 27.31
CA GLY A 58 -8.67 4.59 26.11
C GLY A 58 -8.08 6.00 25.98
N ASN A 59 -8.65 6.75 25.04
CA ASN A 59 -8.16 8.07 24.62
C ASN A 59 -8.96 9.24 25.19
N HIS A 60 -10.11 8.96 25.82
CA HIS A 60 -11.05 9.98 26.28
C HIS A 60 -11.61 9.69 27.67
N ARG A 61 -11.77 10.75 28.47
CA ARG A 61 -12.47 10.69 29.76
C ARG A 61 -13.27 11.96 30.06
N ALA A 62 -14.25 11.85 30.95
CA ALA A 62 -14.92 12.99 31.55
C ALA A 62 -14.51 13.15 33.02
N LYS A 63 -14.13 14.37 33.42
CA LYS A 63 -13.85 14.73 34.82
C LYS A 63 -15.14 15.17 35.49
N LEU A 64 -15.54 14.44 36.52
CA LEU A 64 -16.73 14.71 37.34
C LEU A 64 -16.30 15.32 38.67
N LEU A 65 -17.03 16.32 39.16
CA LEU A 65 -16.86 16.91 40.47
C LEU A 65 -18.11 16.68 41.32
N PHE A 66 -17.92 16.16 42.53
CA PHE A 66 -19.00 15.86 43.46
C PHE A 66 -18.72 16.53 44.81
N THR A 67 -19.74 17.21 45.33
CA THR A 67 -19.76 17.78 46.69
C THR A 67 -20.96 17.18 47.40
N GLY A 68 -20.72 16.42 48.47
CA GLY A 68 -21.76 15.72 49.22
C GLY A 68 -21.22 14.64 50.14
N ALA A 69 -22.09 14.03 50.93
CA ALA A 69 -21.72 12.94 51.83
C ALA A 69 -21.24 11.71 51.05
N VAL A 70 -20.03 11.25 51.36
CA VAL A 70 -19.39 10.05 50.80
C VAL A 70 -19.49 8.90 51.81
N GLY A 71 -19.70 7.67 51.33
CA GLY A 71 -19.78 6.49 52.19
C GLY A 71 -20.23 5.21 51.48
N ALA A 72 -19.89 4.05 52.04
CA ALA A 72 -20.28 2.76 51.49
C ALA A 72 -21.82 2.64 51.39
N GLY A 73 -22.32 2.32 50.20
CA GLY A 73 -23.74 2.27 49.89
C GLY A 73 -24.38 3.59 49.47
N SER A 74 -23.64 4.70 49.42
CA SER A 74 -24.12 5.98 48.88
C SER A 74 -24.29 5.92 47.36
N VAL A 75 -25.16 6.77 46.81
CA VAL A 75 -25.45 6.82 45.37
C VAL A 75 -25.47 8.28 44.94
N ALA A 76 -24.61 8.61 43.98
CA ALA A 76 -24.61 9.89 43.27
C ALA A 76 -24.89 9.64 41.79
N TRP A 77 -25.33 10.67 41.07
CA TRP A 77 -25.56 10.57 39.62
C TRP A 77 -24.83 11.66 38.84
N ALA A 78 -24.47 11.34 37.61
CA ALA A 78 -23.87 12.28 36.67
C ALA A 78 -24.59 12.20 35.33
N HIS A 79 -24.66 13.35 34.65
CA HIS A 79 -25.09 13.45 33.26
C HIS A 79 -23.99 14.12 32.46
N VAL A 80 -23.41 13.36 31.53
CA VAL A 80 -22.23 13.73 30.75
C VAL A 80 -22.61 13.92 29.30
N PRO A 81 -22.75 15.17 28.81
CA PRO A 81 -22.98 15.46 27.40
C PRO A 81 -21.65 15.44 26.64
N TRP A 82 -21.07 14.25 26.43
CA TRP A 82 -19.74 14.10 25.84
C TRP A 82 -19.66 14.37 24.33
N ARG A 83 -20.80 14.41 23.62
CA ARG A 83 -20.91 14.74 22.19
C ARG A 83 -19.91 13.97 21.28
N LEU A 84 -19.83 12.65 21.43
CA LEU A 84 -18.97 11.80 20.60
C LEU A 84 -19.37 11.89 19.12
N PRO A 85 -18.43 11.69 18.17
CA PRO A 85 -18.69 11.78 16.73
C PRO A 85 -19.48 10.57 16.21
N GLY A 86 -20.68 10.30 16.74
CA GLY A 86 -21.51 9.17 16.33
C GLY A 86 -20.94 7.79 16.68
N LEU A 87 -20.01 7.70 17.64
CA LEU A 87 -19.49 6.44 18.14
C LEU A 87 -20.59 5.63 18.84
N ARG A 88 -20.69 4.34 18.51
CA ARG A 88 -21.54 3.41 19.26
C ARG A 88 -20.84 3.05 20.57
N VAL A 89 -21.49 3.31 21.68
CA VAL A 89 -20.97 3.03 23.03
C VAL A 89 -21.88 2.04 23.74
N GLU A 90 -21.28 1.03 24.38
CA GLU A 90 -21.97 0.05 25.21
C GLU A 90 -21.61 0.24 26.70
N PRO A 91 -22.49 -0.10 27.65
CA PRO A 91 -22.21 0.11 29.08
C PRO A 91 -20.91 -0.55 29.56
N ALA A 92 -20.53 -1.69 28.97
CA ALA A 92 -19.30 -2.40 29.31
C ALA A 92 -18.01 -1.65 28.91
N GLN A 93 -18.12 -0.65 28.05
CA GLN A 93 -17.02 0.22 27.62
C GLN A 93 -16.79 1.39 28.59
N LEU A 94 -17.58 1.51 29.66
CA LEU A 94 -17.43 2.61 30.61
C LEU A 94 -16.75 2.14 31.89
N GLN A 95 -15.77 2.91 32.32
CA GLN A 95 -15.10 2.69 33.59
C GLN A 95 -14.99 3.99 34.37
N LEU A 96 -15.49 3.99 35.59
CA LEU A 96 -15.32 5.10 36.52
C LEU A 96 -14.15 4.83 37.46
N ARG A 97 -13.31 5.84 37.69
CA ARG A 97 -12.21 5.78 38.65
C ARG A 97 -12.19 6.98 39.60
N SER A 98 -11.70 6.76 40.82
CA SER A 98 -11.35 7.84 41.76
C SER A 98 -10.10 8.60 41.29
N ALA A 99 -9.79 9.73 41.95
CA ALA A 99 -8.55 10.46 41.71
C ALA A 99 -7.28 9.63 42.02
N GLY A 100 -7.33 8.74 43.01
CA GLY A 100 -6.26 7.79 43.34
C GLY A 100 -6.14 6.61 42.35
N GLY A 101 -7.08 6.49 41.40
CA GLY A 101 -7.05 5.48 40.35
C GLY A 101 -7.89 4.24 40.63
N ASP A 102 -8.54 4.12 41.78
CA ASP A 102 -9.39 2.96 42.11
C ASP A 102 -10.62 2.87 41.21
N ARG A 103 -10.97 1.66 40.78
CA ARG A 103 -12.19 1.41 39.99
C ARG A 103 -13.41 1.48 40.89
N LEU A 104 -14.40 2.29 40.49
CA LEU A 104 -15.64 2.48 41.24
C LEU A 104 -16.83 1.75 40.58
N PRO A 105 -17.81 1.27 41.37
CA PRO A 105 -19.08 0.78 40.84
C PRO A 105 -19.84 1.86 40.08
N LEU A 106 -20.40 1.50 38.94
CA LEU A 106 -21.27 2.36 38.14
C LEU A 106 -22.48 1.58 37.60
N HIS A 107 -23.60 2.27 37.44
CA HIS A 107 -24.82 1.78 36.81
C HIS A 107 -25.26 2.77 35.73
N VAL A 108 -25.32 2.30 34.48
CA VAL A 108 -25.68 3.15 33.34
C VAL A 108 -27.21 3.21 33.21
N VAL A 109 -27.78 4.41 33.37
CA VAL A 109 -29.23 4.65 33.24
C VAL A 109 -29.61 4.87 31.79
N SER A 110 -28.86 5.70 31.07
CA SER A 110 -29.05 5.97 29.65
C SER A 110 -27.71 6.22 28.98
N LEU A 111 -27.57 5.79 27.73
CA LEU A 111 -26.32 5.86 26.99
C LEU A 111 -26.58 6.11 25.51
N SER A 112 -25.89 7.09 24.96
CA SER A 112 -25.89 7.42 23.53
C SER A 112 -24.54 8.00 23.13
N SER A 113 -24.33 8.24 21.83
CA SER A 113 -23.17 8.99 21.35
C SER A 113 -23.17 10.46 21.81
N GLU A 114 -24.33 11.02 22.16
CA GLU A 114 -24.44 12.42 22.56
C GLU A 114 -24.19 12.64 24.06
N GLU A 115 -24.64 11.68 24.87
CA GLU A 115 -24.67 11.80 26.32
C GLU A 115 -24.76 10.45 27.04
N VAL A 116 -24.33 10.42 28.30
CA VAL A 116 -24.54 9.31 29.23
C VAL A 116 -25.10 9.84 30.55
N THR A 117 -26.10 9.13 31.10
CA THR A 117 -26.57 9.31 32.47
C THR A 117 -26.22 8.06 33.26
N LEU A 118 -25.51 8.22 34.37
CA LEU A 118 -25.08 7.10 35.22
C LEU A 118 -25.27 7.41 36.70
N LEU A 119 -25.40 6.34 37.48
CA LEU A 119 -25.32 6.32 38.94
C LEU A 119 -23.97 5.70 39.34
N PHE A 120 -23.35 6.18 40.41
CA PHE A 120 -22.08 5.66 40.90
C PHE A 120 -21.97 5.79 42.43
N GLU A 121 -21.07 5.00 43.02
CA GLU A 121 -20.75 5.07 44.44
C GLU A 121 -19.60 6.07 44.65
N PRO A 122 -19.86 7.27 45.21
CA PRO A 122 -18.80 8.23 45.46
C PRO A 122 -17.89 7.74 46.61
N ALA A 123 -16.58 7.70 46.35
CA ALA A 123 -15.56 7.34 47.33
C ALA A 123 -14.93 8.60 47.98
N PRO A 124 -14.35 8.50 49.19
CA PRO A 124 -13.64 9.60 49.82
C PRO A 124 -12.48 10.11 48.94
N CYS A 125 -12.26 11.42 48.96
CA CYS A 125 -11.06 12.03 48.40
C CYS A 125 -9.82 11.50 49.15
N GLU A 126 -8.83 10.95 48.45
CA GLU A 126 -7.51 10.76 49.04
C GLU A 126 -6.84 12.13 49.20
N ARG A 127 -6.36 12.46 50.40
CA ARG A 127 -5.43 13.58 50.57
C ARG A 127 -4.13 13.19 49.88
N GLY A 128 -3.88 13.74 48.68
CA GLY A 128 -2.64 13.50 47.97
C GLY A 128 -1.43 13.90 48.81
N ALA A 129 -0.46 12.99 48.90
CA ALA A 129 0.91 13.33 49.25
C ALA A 129 1.49 14.28 48.18
N GLU A 130 2.36 15.19 48.63
CA GLU A 130 3.08 16.23 47.87
C GLU A 130 2.35 17.57 47.63
N GLU A 131 2.22 18.36 48.69
CA GLU A 131 2.48 19.80 48.61
C GLU A 131 3.34 20.22 49.81
N VAL A 132 4.46 20.88 49.54
CA VAL A 132 5.40 21.42 50.53
C VAL A 132 4.67 22.52 51.32
N VAL A 133 4.41 22.26 52.59
CA VAL A 133 3.79 23.22 53.51
C VAL A 133 4.77 24.35 53.81
N VAL A 134 4.51 25.54 53.28
CA VAL A 134 4.97 26.80 53.88
C VAL A 134 4.00 27.15 55.01
N ALA A 135 4.53 27.29 56.22
CA ALA A 135 3.76 27.44 57.44
C ALA A 135 3.04 28.80 57.53
N GLY A 136 1.77 28.77 57.96
CA GLY A 136 1.15 29.87 58.71
C GLY A 136 -0.12 30.51 58.14
N ALA A 137 -1.22 29.76 58.04
CA ALA A 137 -2.59 30.26 58.19
C ALA A 137 -3.57 29.08 58.40
N PRO A 138 -4.62 29.21 59.24
CA PRO A 138 -5.63 28.16 59.35
C PRO A 138 -6.47 28.12 58.05
N PRO A 139 -6.74 26.95 57.46
CA PRO A 139 -7.57 26.88 56.27
C PRO A 139 -9.03 27.15 56.64
N PRO A 140 -9.79 27.90 55.82
CA PRO A 140 -11.24 27.94 55.94
C PRO A 140 -11.80 26.54 55.62
N ALA A 141 -12.92 26.18 56.25
CA ALA A 141 -13.65 24.96 55.95
C ALA A 141 -14.18 25.00 54.50
N ALA A 142 -13.37 24.57 53.54
CA ALA A 142 -13.78 24.37 52.16
C ALA A 142 -14.53 23.03 52.10
N GLU A 143 -15.77 23.05 51.59
CA GLU A 143 -16.49 21.83 51.21
C GLU A 143 -15.60 21.00 50.27
N GLU A 144 -15.14 19.83 50.73
CA GLU A 144 -14.24 18.96 49.95
C GLU A 144 -14.99 18.48 48.69
N SER A 145 -14.57 18.98 47.51
CA SER A 145 -15.07 18.52 46.21
C SER A 145 -14.20 17.38 45.69
N CYS A 146 -14.79 16.20 45.49
CA CYS A 146 -14.07 15.03 44.99
C CYS A 146 -14.15 14.90 43.47
N ALA A 147 -12.99 14.62 42.87
CA ALA A 147 -12.85 14.40 41.44
C ALA A 147 -12.92 12.90 41.08
N PHE A 148 -13.71 12.59 40.05
CA PHE A 148 -13.84 11.25 39.49
C PHE A 148 -13.65 11.30 37.98
N PHE A 149 -13.17 10.21 37.39
CA PHE A 149 -12.85 10.12 35.98
C PHE A 149 -13.64 9.00 35.33
N LEU A 150 -14.55 9.36 34.42
CA LEU A 150 -15.30 8.43 33.60
C LEU A 150 -14.56 8.22 32.28
N TYR A 151 -13.93 7.06 32.11
CA TYR A 151 -13.23 6.65 30.91
C TYR A 151 -14.16 5.98 29.91
N TYR A 152 -13.96 6.30 28.64
CA TYR A 152 -14.48 5.54 27.51
C TYR A 152 -13.40 4.56 27.04
N LEU A 153 -13.69 3.28 27.18
CA LEU A 153 -12.84 2.16 26.78
C LEU A 153 -13.31 1.65 25.42
N PRO A 154 -12.59 1.94 24.32
CA PRO A 154 -13.01 1.50 22.99
C PRO A 154 -13.03 -0.04 22.85
N TYR A 155 -12.43 -0.79 23.78
CA TYR A 155 -12.33 -2.26 23.75
C TYR A 155 -12.94 -2.92 25.00
N VAL A 156 -13.78 -3.95 24.80
CA VAL A 156 -14.22 -4.89 25.87
C VAL A 156 -13.58 -6.29 25.67
N ARG A 157 -12.99 -6.57 24.50
CA ARG A 157 -12.20 -7.78 24.20
C ARG A 157 -10.89 -7.38 23.54
N MET A 158 -9.76 -7.77 24.13
CA MET A 158 -8.41 -7.29 23.81
C MET A 158 -7.83 -7.78 22.46
N CYS A 159 -8.60 -8.36 21.54
CA CYS A 159 -8.05 -9.07 20.36
C CYS A 159 -8.75 -8.74 19.03
N GLU A 160 -9.09 -7.47 18.80
CA GLU A 160 -9.70 -7.01 17.54
C GLU A 160 -8.72 -6.24 16.63
N THR A 161 -7.43 -6.23 16.96
CA THR A 161 -6.39 -5.69 16.07
C THR A 161 -5.81 -6.84 15.24
N GLY A 162 -5.81 -6.69 13.91
CA GLY A 162 -5.34 -7.68 12.93
C GLY A 162 -3.90 -8.21 13.14
N PRO A 163 -3.36 -8.98 12.17
CA PRO A 163 -2.31 -9.96 12.41
C PRO A 163 -0.95 -9.31 12.72
N SER A 164 -0.65 -9.11 14.00
CA SER A 164 0.69 -8.75 14.46
C SER A 164 1.29 -9.86 15.33
N ARG A 165 2.61 -10.04 15.22
CA ARG A 165 3.41 -10.88 16.13
C ARG A 165 3.42 -10.36 17.58
N ALA A 166 2.92 -9.15 17.82
CA ALA A 166 2.87 -8.52 19.14
C ALA A 166 1.65 -8.96 19.97
N CYS A 167 0.73 -9.74 19.39
CA CYS A 167 -0.32 -10.36 20.18
C CYS A 167 0.26 -11.59 20.89
N MET A 168 0.84 -11.40 22.08
CA MET A 168 0.85 -12.48 23.05
C MET A 168 -0.60 -12.91 23.21
N THR A 169 -0.89 -14.13 22.77
CA THR A 169 -2.23 -14.75 22.76
C THR A 169 -3.08 -14.27 23.92
N PRO A 170 -4.38 -13.93 23.73
CA PRO A 170 -5.29 -13.98 24.86
C PRO A 170 -5.16 -15.40 25.42
N TYR A 171 -4.97 -15.50 26.72
CA TYR A 171 -5.11 -16.75 27.44
C TYR A 171 -6.43 -17.39 26.97
N LYS A 172 -6.37 -18.37 26.07
CA LYS A 172 -7.51 -19.23 25.77
C LYS A 172 -7.85 -19.82 27.13
N LEU A 173 -9.03 -19.52 27.67
CA LEU A 173 -9.58 -20.30 28.78
C LEU A 173 -9.47 -21.76 28.31
N SER A 174 -8.58 -22.54 28.94
CA SER A 174 -8.40 -23.94 28.58
C SER A 174 -9.72 -24.66 28.82
N ALA A 175 -9.89 -25.86 28.26
CA ALA A 175 -11.08 -26.66 28.56
C ALA A 175 -11.28 -26.86 30.09
N SER A 176 -10.19 -26.78 30.87
CA SER A 176 -10.20 -26.79 32.34
C SER A 176 -10.71 -25.51 33.00
N ASP A 177 -10.77 -24.36 32.32
CA ASP A 177 -11.33 -23.11 32.85
C ASP A 177 -12.87 -23.00 32.70
N ARG A 178 -13.52 -23.99 32.07
CA ARG A 178 -14.98 -24.00 31.82
C ARG A 178 -15.78 -24.89 32.77
N GLN A 179 -15.13 -25.75 33.53
CA GLN A 179 -15.78 -26.72 34.41
C GLN A 179 -15.38 -26.43 35.85
N CYS A 180 -16.35 -26.01 36.65
CA CYS A 180 -16.14 -25.75 38.06
C CYS A 180 -17.17 -26.48 38.92
N ALA A 181 -16.75 -26.74 40.15
CA ALA A 181 -17.60 -27.20 41.23
C ALA A 181 -17.51 -26.28 42.46
N ALA A 182 -16.64 -25.26 42.45
CA ALA A 182 -16.52 -24.29 43.53
C ALA A 182 -16.01 -22.91 43.12
N ASP A 183 -16.31 -21.93 43.98
CA ASP A 183 -15.87 -20.54 43.88
C ASP A 183 -14.38 -20.39 44.22
N HIS A 184 -13.74 -19.35 43.69
CA HIS A 184 -12.35 -19.01 44.00
C HIS A 184 -12.14 -18.79 45.49
N GLY A 185 -11.18 -19.51 46.08
CA GLY A 185 -10.86 -19.45 47.51
C GLY A 185 -11.38 -20.63 48.33
N ALA A 186 -12.15 -21.54 47.73
CA ALA A 186 -12.43 -22.85 48.33
C ALA A 186 -11.17 -23.74 48.37
N ALA A 187 -11.15 -24.71 49.28
CA ALA A 187 -10.12 -25.74 49.39
C ALA A 187 -10.69 -27.14 49.12
N VAL A 188 -9.83 -28.09 48.76
CA VAL A 188 -10.22 -29.51 48.67
C VAL A 188 -10.73 -29.97 50.04
N GLY A 189 -11.92 -30.55 50.07
CA GLY A 189 -12.68 -30.87 51.29
C GLY A 189 -13.82 -29.90 51.61
N ASP A 190 -13.86 -28.70 51.03
CA ASP A 190 -14.98 -27.78 51.17
C ASP A 190 -16.20 -28.25 50.38
N ARG A 191 -17.38 -27.71 50.70
CA ARG A 191 -18.62 -28.05 49.97
C ARG A 191 -18.57 -27.56 48.52
N THR A 192 -19.17 -28.35 47.63
CA THR A 192 -19.40 -27.91 46.26
C THR A 192 -20.42 -26.77 46.20
N CYS A 193 -20.28 -25.89 45.21
CA CYS A 193 -21.13 -24.71 45.03
C CYS A 193 -22.55 -25.05 44.55
N CYS A 194 -23.37 -24.03 44.28
CA CYS A 194 -24.73 -24.19 43.73
C CYS A 194 -25.68 -25.04 44.60
N GLY A 195 -25.45 -25.08 45.92
CA GLY A 195 -26.31 -25.76 46.89
C GLY A 195 -26.28 -27.29 46.81
N GLN A 196 -25.32 -27.86 46.10
CA GLN A 196 -25.19 -29.31 45.93
C GLN A 196 -24.67 -29.98 47.21
N ARG A 197 -25.06 -31.24 47.44
CA ARG A 197 -24.58 -32.05 48.56
C ARG A 197 -23.34 -32.83 48.10
N GLY A 198 -22.16 -32.44 48.60
CA GLY A 198 -20.87 -33.06 48.26
C GLY A 198 -19.69 -32.21 48.73
N THR A 199 -18.47 -32.76 48.65
CA THR A 199 -17.22 -32.02 48.94
C THR A 199 -16.31 -32.06 47.71
N LEU A 200 -15.47 -31.03 47.59
CA LEU A 200 -14.49 -30.91 46.51
C LEU A 200 -13.39 -31.95 46.70
N ASP A 201 -13.11 -32.72 45.67
CA ASP A 201 -12.10 -33.78 45.66
C ASP A 201 -10.79 -33.36 44.98
N ARG A 202 -10.80 -32.26 44.21
CA ARG A 202 -9.64 -31.75 43.47
C ARG A 202 -9.68 -30.22 43.30
N ALA A 203 -8.52 -29.59 43.22
CA ALA A 203 -8.39 -28.12 43.22
C ALA A 203 -8.57 -27.46 41.85
N ASP A 204 -8.46 -28.23 40.76
CA ASP A 204 -8.57 -27.75 39.38
C ASP A 204 -10.02 -27.52 38.91
N VAL A 205 -11.00 -27.84 39.74
CA VAL A 205 -12.43 -27.49 39.54
C VAL A 205 -12.85 -26.25 40.35
N ILE A 206 -11.88 -25.53 40.91
CA ILE A 206 -12.08 -24.30 41.68
C ILE A 206 -11.84 -23.10 40.76
N CYS A 207 -12.79 -22.16 40.74
CA CYS A 207 -12.71 -21.04 39.82
C CYS A 207 -11.48 -20.14 40.05
N PRO A 208 -10.88 -19.56 38.99
CA PRO A 208 -9.72 -18.69 39.11
C PRO A 208 -10.11 -17.26 39.53
N ARG A 209 -9.15 -16.51 40.10
CA ARG A 209 -9.37 -15.15 40.66
C ARG A 209 -10.04 -14.16 39.70
N ARG A 210 -9.80 -14.31 38.39
CA ARG A 210 -10.36 -13.48 37.31
C ARG A 210 -11.84 -13.75 36.98
N ALA A 211 -12.35 -14.91 37.36
CA ALA A 211 -13.74 -15.34 37.17
C ALA A 211 -14.19 -16.10 38.43
N PRO A 212 -14.28 -15.41 39.58
CA PRO A 212 -14.16 -16.04 40.89
C PRO A 212 -15.38 -16.86 41.32
N ARG A 213 -16.46 -16.87 40.53
CA ARG A 213 -17.75 -17.47 40.91
C ARG A 213 -18.12 -18.61 39.98
N CYS A 214 -18.47 -19.75 40.55
CA CYS A 214 -18.97 -20.92 39.85
C CYS A 214 -20.52 -20.93 39.83
N VAL A 215 -21.12 -21.09 38.64
CA VAL A 215 -22.58 -21.15 38.48
C VAL A 215 -23.02 -22.37 37.67
N GLY A 216 -24.19 -22.93 38.00
CA GLY A 216 -24.81 -24.02 37.24
C GLY A 216 -24.26 -25.43 37.51
N TYR A 217 -23.46 -25.62 38.57
CA TYR A 217 -22.97 -26.94 38.95
C TYR A 217 -24.08 -27.83 39.55
N VAL A 218 -24.18 -29.08 39.09
CA VAL A 218 -25.10 -30.11 39.61
C VAL A 218 -24.33 -31.41 39.81
N ALA A 219 -24.19 -31.85 41.06
CA ALA A 219 -23.36 -33.00 41.40
C ALA A 219 -23.85 -34.27 40.69
N GLY A 220 -22.96 -34.94 39.94
CA GLY A 220 -23.27 -36.15 39.18
C GLY A 220 -24.07 -35.94 37.89
N ALA A 221 -24.44 -34.69 37.54
CA ALA A 221 -25.26 -34.40 36.35
C ALA A 221 -24.65 -33.35 35.41
N ALA A 222 -24.08 -32.25 35.93
CA ALA A 222 -23.55 -31.18 35.09
C ALA A 222 -22.42 -30.39 35.79
N TRP A 223 -21.39 -30.02 35.04
CA TRP A 223 -20.33 -29.12 35.50
C TRP A 223 -20.78 -27.65 35.48
N GLY A 224 -20.36 -26.87 36.47
CA GLY A 224 -20.61 -25.43 36.52
C GLY A 224 -19.64 -24.65 35.65
N GLN A 225 -19.90 -23.36 35.45
CA GLN A 225 -19.05 -22.43 34.69
C GLN A 225 -18.55 -21.28 35.58
N CYS A 226 -17.27 -20.95 35.44
CA CYS A 226 -16.68 -19.79 36.11
C CYS A 226 -17.07 -18.50 35.40
N VAL A 227 -17.69 -17.57 36.13
CA VAL A 227 -18.14 -16.28 35.59
C VAL A 227 -17.35 -15.12 36.18
N GLY A 228 -16.96 -14.19 35.29
CA GLY A 228 -16.41 -12.89 35.66
C GLY A 228 -17.49 -12.05 36.32
N GLY A 229 -17.20 -11.49 37.49
CA GLY A 229 -18.17 -10.72 38.27
C GLY A 229 -18.62 -9.46 37.54
N ALA A 230 -19.75 -9.53 36.84
CA ALA A 230 -20.70 -8.42 36.88
C ALA A 230 -21.21 -8.39 38.33
N ALA A 231 -20.88 -7.32 39.04
CA ALA A 231 -21.25 -7.13 40.42
C ALA A 231 -22.79 -7.11 40.57
N ASP A 232 -23.41 -8.26 40.87
CA ASP A 232 -24.69 -8.30 41.59
C ASP A 232 -24.41 -7.99 43.07
N THR A 233 -23.91 -6.77 43.30
CA THR A 233 -23.68 -6.24 44.65
C THR A 233 -24.98 -5.64 45.16
N ALA A 234 -25.14 -5.58 46.48
CA ALA A 234 -26.24 -4.85 47.11
C ALA A 234 -26.34 -3.41 46.57
N TRP A 235 -25.21 -2.78 46.25
CA TRP A 235 -25.14 -1.46 45.63
C TRP A 235 -25.75 -1.43 44.23
N ALA A 236 -25.40 -2.37 43.34
CA ALA A 236 -25.92 -2.39 41.97
C ALA A 236 -27.46 -2.55 41.92
N ARG A 237 -28.02 -3.39 42.79
CA ARG A 237 -29.48 -3.53 42.96
C ARG A 237 -30.13 -2.25 43.50
N LYS A 238 -29.48 -1.58 44.46
CA LYS A 238 -29.93 -0.29 44.98
C LYS A 238 -29.92 0.79 43.90
N ALA A 239 -28.86 0.89 43.10
CA ALA A 239 -28.76 1.84 42.00
C ALA A 239 -29.83 1.59 40.93
N ALA A 240 -30.06 0.32 40.55
CA ALA A 240 -31.13 -0.04 39.61
C ALA A 240 -32.52 0.31 40.14
N ALA A 241 -32.80 0.09 41.43
CA ALA A 241 -34.07 0.46 42.06
C ALA A 241 -34.29 1.97 42.09
N ILE A 242 -33.24 2.76 42.38
CA ILE A 242 -33.29 4.23 42.31
C ILE A 242 -33.58 4.68 40.88
N ALA A 243 -32.88 4.13 39.89
CA ALA A 243 -33.08 4.48 38.47
C ALA A 243 -34.51 4.20 37.96
N ALA A 244 -35.19 3.21 38.54
CA ALA A 244 -36.55 2.84 38.20
C ALA A 244 -37.63 3.72 38.88
N THR A 245 -37.26 4.57 39.85
CA THR A 245 -38.20 5.43 40.59
C THR A 245 -38.44 6.74 39.86
N GLU A 246 -39.70 7.15 39.67
CA GLU A 246 -40.00 8.43 39.02
C GLU A 246 -39.46 9.63 39.84
N GLY A 247 -38.88 10.64 39.18
CA GLY A 247 -38.32 11.81 39.87
C GLY A 247 -36.99 11.59 40.63
N TRP A 248 -36.36 10.42 40.51
CA TRP A 248 -35.13 10.05 41.24
C TRP A 248 -33.98 11.07 41.15
N ARG A 249 -33.87 11.80 40.02
CA ARG A 249 -32.85 12.83 39.78
C ARG A 249 -32.94 14.01 40.75
N GLY A 250 -34.12 14.31 41.28
CA GLY A 250 -34.35 15.42 42.21
C GLY A 250 -33.98 15.08 43.66
N VAL A 251 -33.90 13.79 44.00
CA VAL A 251 -33.66 13.31 45.37
C VAL A 251 -32.30 12.62 45.54
N THR A 252 -31.58 12.37 44.43
CA THR A 252 -30.25 11.78 44.41
C THR A 252 -29.19 12.87 44.18
N PRO A 253 -28.13 12.95 45.00
CA PRO A 253 -27.05 13.93 44.82
C PRO A 253 -26.41 13.91 43.42
N ARG A 254 -26.21 15.09 42.82
CA ARG A 254 -25.67 15.25 41.46
C ARG A 254 -24.19 15.60 41.47
N ALA A 255 -23.39 14.87 40.70
CA ALA A 255 -22.06 15.28 40.29
C ALA A 255 -22.12 16.16 39.03
N SER A 256 -21.32 17.21 39.01
CA SER A 256 -21.17 18.12 37.86
C SER A 256 -20.05 17.65 36.94
N VAL A 257 -20.12 17.97 35.65
CA VAL A 257 -19.04 17.69 34.69
C VAL A 257 -18.16 18.90 34.60
N ALA A 258 -16.90 18.77 35.00
CA ALA A 258 -15.92 19.85 34.96
C ALA A 258 -15.26 19.99 33.58
N ALA A 259 -14.88 18.87 32.97
CA ALA A 259 -14.22 18.86 31.67
C ALA A 259 -14.39 17.52 30.95
N LEU A 260 -14.34 17.56 29.62
CA LEU A 260 -14.00 16.43 28.76
C LEU A 260 -12.51 16.51 28.46
N GLN A 261 -11.84 15.36 28.48
CA GLN A 261 -10.38 15.30 28.40
C GLN A 261 -9.98 14.27 27.35
N ALA A 262 -9.07 14.65 26.47
CA ALA A 262 -8.36 13.75 25.56
C ALA A 262 -6.95 13.49 26.09
N ARG A 263 -6.42 12.30 25.82
CA ARG A 263 -5.08 11.90 26.28
C ARG A 263 -3.97 12.70 25.61
N THR A 264 -4.12 12.97 24.31
CA THR A 264 -3.17 13.76 23.52
C THR A 264 -3.92 14.75 22.62
N ALA A 265 -3.21 15.72 22.05
CA ALA A 265 -3.78 16.64 21.07
C ALA A 265 -4.26 15.91 19.79
N ARG A 266 -3.59 14.81 19.42
CA ARG A 266 -3.95 13.96 18.28
C ARG A 266 -5.23 13.17 18.54
N ASP A 267 -5.45 12.77 19.78
CA ASP A 267 -6.67 12.08 20.21
C ASP A 267 -7.85 13.05 20.38
N SER A 268 -7.64 14.37 20.45
CA SER A 268 -8.71 15.33 20.74
C SER A 268 -9.80 15.38 19.65
N PHE A 269 -11.07 15.26 20.07
CA PHE A 269 -12.22 15.54 19.20
C PHE A 269 -12.48 17.04 19.02
N TYR A 270 -11.99 17.88 19.93
CA TYR A 270 -12.25 19.32 19.87
C TYR A 270 -11.33 20.01 18.84
N PRO A 271 -11.84 20.97 18.03
CA PRO A 271 -13.24 21.42 17.95
C PRO A 271 -14.07 20.76 16.84
N MET A 272 -13.45 20.05 15.90
CA MET A 272 -14.08 19.64 14.62
C MET A 272 -14.71 18.25 14.62
N GLU A 273 -14.60 17.49 15.71
CA GLU A 273 -15.20 16.15 15.90
C GLU A 273 -16.11 16.07 17.13
N VAL A 274 -16.42 17.22 17.74
CA VAL A 274 -17.50 17.31 18.74
C VAL A 274 -18.81 17.45 17.97
N ALA A 275 -19.68 16.45 18.06
CA ALA A 275 -20.90 16.40 17.25
C ALA A 275 -22.01 17.30 17.79
N ALA A 276 -22.71 17.98 16.88
CA ALA A 276 -24.02 18.55 17.19
C ALA A 276 -25.02 17.45 17.53
N SER A 277 -25.90 17.72 18.49
CA SER A 277 -27.02 16.85 18.86
C SER A 277 -28.06 16.73 17.74
N GLY A 278 -28.91 15.71 17.85
CA GLY A 278 -30.08 15.56 16.98
C GLY A 278 -31.00 16.78 17.00
N ALA A 279 -31.22 17.39 18.18
CA ALA A 279 -32.04 18.59 18.33
C ALA A 279 -31.39 19.81 17.65
N GLU A 280 -30.09 20.00 17.83
CA GLU A 280 -29.33 21.09 17.19
C GLU A 280 -29.28 20.92 15.66
N THR A 281 -29.10 19.69 15.18
CA THR A 281 -29.13 19.37 13.74
C THR A 281 -30.52 19.62 13.15
N ALA A 282 -31.59 19.24 13.86
CA ALA A 282 -32.96 19.52 13.45
C ALA A 282 -33.24 21.03 13.37
N ALA A 283 -32.70 21.82 14.29
CA ALA A 283 -32.80 23.27 14.26
C ALA A 283 -32.12 23.90 13.03
N ILE A 284 -30.97 23.35 12.59
CA ILE A 284 -30.34 23.75 11.32
C ILE A 284 -31.21 23.36 10.11
N GLY A 285 -31.84 22.18 10.13
CA GLY A 285 -32.78 21.76 9.09
C GLY A 285 -34.02 22.65 8.98
N ALA A 286 -34.49 23.18 10.11
CA ALA A 286 -35.65 24.08 10.18
C ALA A 286 -35.43 25.43 9.47
N LEU A 287 -34.20 25.77 9.08
CA LEU A 287 -33.91 26.95 8.25
C LEU A 287 -34.50 26.87 6.84
N GLY A 288 -34.90 25.68 6.37
CA GLY A 288 -35.52 25.50 5.05
C GLY A 288 -34.57 25.70 3.86
N ARG A 289 -33.26 25.78 4.09
CA ARG A 289 -32.24 25.92 3.02
C ARG A 289 -31.72 24.56 2.59
N ALA A 290 -31.75 24.29 1.29
CA ALA A 290 -31.25 23.03 0.75
C ALA A 290 -29.72 22.91 0.83
N LEU A 291 -29.00 24.04 0.65
CA LEU A 291 -27.54 24.13 0.60
C LEU A 291 -27.04 25.06 1.72
N LEU A 292 -26.13 24.56 2.55
CA LEU A 292 -25.47 25.33 3.60
C LEU A 292 -23.93 25.22 3.45
N LEU A 293 -23.23 26.33 3.61
CA LEU A 293 -21.79 26.52 3.41
C LEU A 293 -21.13 27.09 4.68
N PHE A 294 -20.03 26.46 5.08
CA PHE A 294 -19.25 26.78 6.27
C PHE A 294 -17.75 26.86 5.92
N PRO A 295 -17.15 28.06 5.79
CA PRO A 295 -15.73 28.18 5.52
C PRO A 295 -14.91 27.88 6.77
N GLU A 296 -13.80 27.16 6.58
CA GLU A 296 -12.83 26.85 7.63
C GLU A 296 -11.39 26.95 7.11
N GLY A 297 -10.46 27.28 8.02
CA GLY A 297 -9.04 27.30 7.74
C GLY A 297 -8.44 25.89 7.63
N ARG A 298 -7.24 25.79 7.08
CA ARG A 298 -6.48 24.53 7.03
C ARG A 298 -6.04 24.04 8.41
N GLU A 299 -5.97 24.94 9.40
CA GLU A 299 -5.63 24.68 10.79
C GLU A 299 -6.75 23.93 11.52
N GLN A 300 -7.97 23.93 10.96
CA GLN A 300 -9.14 23.23 11.48
C GLN A 300 -9.80 22.39 10.38
N PRO A 301 -9.14 21.29 9.95
CA PRO A 301 -9.71 20.37 8.97
C PRO A 301 -11.11 19.92 9.36
N ILE A 302 -12.03 19.88 8.39
CA ILE A 302 -13.37 19.34 8.62
C ILE A 302 -13.24 17.81 8.64
N ARG A 303 -13.51 17.21 9.79
CA ARG A 303 -13.20 15.79 10.06
C ARG A 303 -14.42 14.86 9.97
N MET A 304 -15.62 15.35 10.31
CA MET A 304 -16.87 14.60 10.25
C MET A 304 -17.59 14.86 8.93
N MET A 305 -18.00 13.78 8.24
CA MET A 305 -18.71 13.84 6.95
C MET A 305 -20.19 13.43 7.05
N ASP A 306 -20.63 12.93 8.19
CA ASP A 306 -21.96 12.36 8.47
C ASP A 306 -22.70 13.09 9.61
N ARG A 307 -22.05 14.11 10.20
CA ARG A 307 -22.54 14.90 11.34
C ARG A 307 -22.05 16.33 11.24
N LEU A 308 -22.86 17.28 11.71
CA LEU A 308 -22.44 18.68 11.85
C LEU A 308 -21.51 18.85 13.05
N PRO A 309 -20.36 19.53 12.91
CA PRO A 309 -19.56 19.98 14.04
C PRO A 309 -20.36 20.94 14.94
N LEU A 310 -20.31 20.72 16.26
CA LEU A 310 -20.94 21.59 17.25
C LEU A 310 -20.47 23.04 17.11
N ARG A 311 -19.20 23.24 16.74
CA ARG A 311 -18.62 24.55 16.40
C ARG A 311 -19.49 25.34 15.42
N TRP A 312 -20.02 24.70 14.38
CA TRP A 312 -20.84 25.38 13.37
C TRP A 312 -22.22 25.75 13.90
N VAL A 313 -22.81 24.88 14.72
CA VAL A 313 -24.10 25.15 15.36
C VAL A 313 -23.98 26.30 16.36
N VAL A 314 -22.94 26.29 17.20
CA VAL A 314 -22.66 27.33 18.20
C VAL A 314 -22.38 28.68 17.54
N ALA A 315 -21.71 28.67 16.38
CA ALA A 315 -21.50 29.88 15.58
C ALA A 315 -22.81 30.47 15.01
N GLY A 316 -23.90 29.69 15.03
CA GLY A 316 -25.26 30.10 14.72
C GLY A 316 -25.64 29.94 13.24
N PRO A 317 -26.93 29.68 12.95
CA PRO A 317 -27.43 29.49 11.59
C PRO A 317 -27.28 30.72 10.68
N ALA A 318 -27.25 31.93 11.25
CA ALA A 318 -27.01 33.18 10.51
C ALA A 318 -25.61 33.24 9.87
N ARG A 319 -24.62 32.52 10.43
CA ARG A 319 -23.28 32.44 9.84
C ARG A 319 -23.22 31.50 8.63
N ALA A 320 -24.17 30.57 8.48
CA ALA A 320 -24.24 29.72 7.32
C ALA A 320 -24.62 30.55 6.08
N ASN A 321 -23.83 30.45 5.02
CA ASN A 321 -23.99 31.15 3.73
C ASN A 321 -23.87 32.70 3.73
N GLN A 322 -23.83 33.36 4.89
CA GLN A 322 -23.44 34.77 5.01
C GLN A 322 -21.96 34.92 5.41
N SER A 323 -21.18 33.85 5.26
CA SER A 323 -19.86 33.70 5.83
C SER A 323 -18.75 34.30 4.95
N ARG A 324 -17.80 34.94 5.62
CA ARG A 324 -16.54 35.47 5.07
C ARG A 324 -15.41 34.59 5.61
N PHE A 325 -14.65 33.99 4.72
CA PHE A 325 -13.39 33.33 5.06
C PHE A 325 -12.28 34.38 5.17
N LYS A 326 -11.46 34.29 6.21
CA LYS A 326 -10.26 35.10 6.38
C LYS A 326 -9.06 34.19 6.59
N GLY A 327 -7.98 34.48 5.88
CA GLY A 327 -6.71 33.77 5.98
C GLY A 327 -5.51 34.71 5.93
N GLU A 328 -4.39 34.25 6.48
CA GLU A 328 -3.10 34.95 6.44
C GLU A 328 -2.12 34.15 5.60
N ALA A 329 -1.59 34.75 4.54
CA ALA A 329 -0.73 34.06 3.59
C ALA A 329 0.60 34.79 3.39
N ALA A 330 1.64 34.02 3.07
CA ALA A 330 2.92 34.54 2.64
C ALA A 330 2.96 34.71 1.12
N ARG A 331 3.82 35.62 0.65
CA ARG A 331 4.13 35.74 -0.78
C ARG A 331 4.70 34.43 -1.30
N GLY A 332 4.24 33.99 -2.47
CA GLY A 332 4.71 32.78 -3.10
C GLY A 332 4.17 31.49 -2.51
N GLU A 333 3.15 31.53 -1.63
CA GLU A 333 2.53 30.36 -1.00
C GLU A 333 1.44 29.71 -1.87
N PHE A 334 1.29 28.38 -1.77
CA PHE A 334 0.02 27.74 -2.14
C PHE A 334 -0.86 27.69 -0.90
N TYR A 335 -1.80 28.64 -0.79
CA TYR A 335 -2.64 28.79 0.39
C TYR A 335 -3.87 27.90 0.29
N ALA A 336 -4.01 26.94 1.21
CA ALA A 336 -5.13 26.01 1.26
C ALA A 336 -6.19 26.43 2.29
N PHE A 337 -7.47 26.21 1.97
CA PHE A 337 -8.61 26.42 2.88
C PHE A 337 -9.79 25.52 2.49
N GLN A 338 -10.85 25.52 3.29
CA GLN A 338 -12.01 24.64 3.09
C GLN A 338 -13.32 25.42 3.04
N VAL A 339 -14.27 24.90 2.27
CA VAL A 339 -15.70 25.21 2.36
C VAL A 339 -16.44 23.92 2.65
N GLY A 340 -16.93 23.78 3.87
CA GLY A 340 -17.83 22.69 4.27
C GLY A 340 -19.20 22.87 3.64
N VAL A 341 -19.64 21.88 2.89
CA VAL A 341 -20.95 21.84 2.24
C VAL A 341 -21.86 20.89 2.99
N TYR A 342 -23.07 21.33 3.35
CA TYR A 342 -24.08 20.50 3.99
C TYR A 342 -25.40 20.53 3.22
N ALA A 343 -25.87 19.36 2.81
CA ALA A 343 -27.11 19.20 2.08
C ALA A 343 -28.26 18.84 3.05
N ALA A 344 -28.90 19.87 3.62
CA ALA A 344 -29.79 19.71 4.78
C ALA A 344 -31.09 18.95 4.44
N LEU A 345 -31.67 19.22 3.26
CA LEU A 345 -33.03 18.81 2.93
C LEU A 345 -33.10 17.62 1.96
N ARG A 346 -32.20 17.57 0.99
CA ARG A 346 -32.19 16.58 -0.10
C ARG A 346 -30.78 16.42 -0.66
N PRO A 347 -30.48 15.30 -1.35
CA PRO A 347 -29.23 15.17 -2.09
C PRO A 347 -29.08 16.28 -3.13
N LEU A 348 -27.85 16.72 -3.36
CA LEU A 348 -27.51 17.79 -4.30
C LEU A 348 -26.38 17.35 -5.25
N THR A 349 -26.43 17.85 -6.48
CA THR A 349 -25.30 17.83 -7.41
C THR A 349 -24.87 19.27 -7.63
N LEU A 350 -23.61 19.57 -7.36
CA LEU A 350 -23.11 20.93 -7.21
C LEU A 350 -22.10 21.24 -8.30
N SER A 351 -22.17 22.44 -8.88
CA SER A 351 -21.15 23.06 -9.70
C SER A 351 -20.47 24.19 -8.91
N LEU A 352 -19.19 24.40 -9.20
CA LEU A 352 -18.35 25.35 -8.46
C LEU A 352 -17.86 26.44 -9.41
N SER A 353 -17.84 27.68 -8.93
CA SER A 353 -17.21 28.80 -9.63
C SER A 353 -16.55 29.76 -8.64
N TRP A 354 -15.58 30.53 -9.11
CA TRP A 354 -14.86 31.50 -8.29
C TRP A 354 -14.40 32.68 -9.13
N GLY A 355 -14.16 33.82 -8.45
CA GLY A 355 -13.63 35.02 -9.06
C GLY A 355 -12.13 35.17 -8.86
N GLU A 356 -11.54 36.16 -9.54
CA GLU A 356 -10.22 36.68 -9.20
C GLU A 356 -10.23 37.29 -7.77
N LEU A 357 -9.06 37.40 -7.15
CA LEU A 357 -8.91 38.13 -5.89
C LEU A 357 -8.31 39.51 -6.17
N ARG A 358 -8.88 40.57 -5.60
CA ARG A 358 -8.43 41.95 -5.81
C ARG A 358 -7.91 42.56 -4.52
N GLY A 359 -6.70 43.13 -4.57
CA GLY A 359 -6.09 43.87 -3.47
C GLY A 359 -6.91 45.12 -3.13
N GLN A 360 -7.20 45.34 -1.85
CA GLN A 360 -8.01 46.44 -1.38
C GLN A 360 -7.29 47.79 -1.45
N ALA A 361 -5.99 47.82 -1.18
CA ALA A 361 -5.19 49.04 -1.19
C ALA A 361 -4.73 49.44 -2.59
N HIS A 362 -4.32 48.45 -3.41
CA HIS A 362 -3.63 48.71 -4.67
C HIS A 362 -4.38 48.23 -5.92
N GLY A 363 -5.47 47.48 -5.76
CA GLY A 363 -6.26 46.97 -6.88
C GLY A 363 -5.56 45.89 -7.72
N GLU A 364 -4.40 45.39 -7.29
CA GLU A 364 -3.70 44.28 -7.92
C GLU A 364 -4.60 43.03 -7.95
N ALA A 365 -4.58 42.29 -9.06
CA ALA A 365 -5.45 41.14 -9.25
C ALA A 365 -4.64 39.84 -9.25
N ILE A 366 -5.07 38.88 -8.41
CA ILE A 366 -4.67 37.48 -8.49
C ILE A 366 -5.73 36.78 -9.34
N GLY A 367 -5.34 36.36 -10.54
CA GLY A 367 -6.25 35.77 -11.52
C GLY A 367 -6.96 34.51 -11.02
N ALA A 368 -8.19 34.29 -11.48
CA ALA A 368 -9.04 33.16 -11.10
C ALA A 368 -8.43 31.79 -11.45
N GLU A 369 -7.54 31.74 -12.45
CA GLU A 369 -6.80 30.54 -12.86
C GLU A 369 -5.79 30.05 -11.81
N ARG A 370 -5.43 30.90 -10.84
CA ARG A 370 -4.58 30.54 -9.70
C ARG A 370 -5.36 29.92 -8.55
N LEU A 371 -6.68 29.99 -8.59
CA LEU A 371 -7.58 29.35 -7.64
C LEU A 371 -8.06 28.03 -8.22
N ARG A 372 -8.13 27.00 -7.38
CA ARG A 372 -8.67 25.69 -7.76
C ARG A 372 -9.38 25.03 -6.59
N CYS A 373 -10.32 24.15 -6.88
CA CYS A 373 -10.88 23.20 -5.93
C CYS A 373 -10.23 21.82 -6.14
N ILE A 374 -9.62 21.27 -5.10
CA ILE A 374 -8.90 19.99 -5.13
C ILE A 374 -9.87 18.82 -5.35
N ASN A 375 -11.10 18.92 -4.82
CA ASN A 375 -12.14 17.90 -4.98
C ASN A 375 -12.72 17.82 -6.41
N THR A 376 -12.45 18.81 -7.26
CA THR A 376 -12.91 18.84 -8.66
C THR A 376 -11.70 18.95 -9.59
N PRO A 377 -11.01 17.84 -9.88
CA PRO A 377 -9.89 17.83 -10.82
C PRO A 377 -10.30 18.37 -12.19
N ARG A 378 -9.31 18.76 -13.00
CA ARG A 378 -9.54 19.26 -14.37
C ARG A 378 -10.40 18.27 -15.17
N GLY A 379 -11.58 18.70 -15.59
CA GLY A 379 -12.51 17.89 -16.38
C GLY A 379 -13.74 17.38 -15.60
N THR A 380 -13.79 17.51 -14.27
CA THR A 380 -14.98 17.17 -13.47
C THR A 380 -15.82 18.41 -13.18
N PRO A 381 -17.00 18.59 -13.83
CA PRO A 381 -17.77 19.83 -13.74
C PRO A 381 -18.62 19.93 -12.46
N THR A 382 -18.83 18.82 -11.75
CA THR A 382 -19.78 18.73 -10.65
C THR A 382 -19.38 17.73 -9.55
N VAL A 383 -19.87 17.94 -8.33
CA VAL A 383 -19.69 17.05 -7.17
C VAL A 383 -21.04 16.72 -6.51
N GLY A 384 -21.25 15.46 -6.11
CA GLY A 384 -22.47 15.02 -5.44
C GLY A 384 -22.36 15.09 -3.91
N VAL A 385 -23.46 15.45 -3.24
CA VAL A 385 -23.59 15.48 -1.78
C VAL A 385 -24.92 14.86 -1.37
N GLY A 386 -24.90 13.84 -0.51
CA GLY A 386 -26.07 13.15 0.01
C GLY A 386 -26.84 13.98 1.05
N ARG A 387 -28.12 13.68 1.27
CA ARG A 387 -28.92 14.34 2.32
C ARG A 387 -28.30 14.08 3.69
N GLY A 388 -28.11 15.15 4.46
CA GLY A 388 -27.49 15.10 5.79
C GLY A 388 -25.98 14.86 5.77
N GLU A 389 -25.36 14.83 4.59
CA GLU A 389 -23.91 14.66 4.43
C GLU A 389 -23.21 16.02 4.55
N VAL A 390 -22.03 16.01 5.16
CA VAL A 390 -21.05 17.10 5.17
C VAL A 390 -19.92 16.75 4.20
N LEU A 391 -19.71 17.58 3.17
CA LEU A 391 -18.61 17.46 2.24
C LEU A 391 -17.62 18.63 2.42
N PRO A 392 -16.39 18.37 2.86
CA PRO A 392 -15.32 19.37 2.81
C PRO A 392 -14.87 19.59 1.36
N LEU A 393 -15.04 20.80 0.83
CA LEU A 393 -14.40 21.20 -0.43
C LEU A 393 -13.12 21.95 -0.11
N TRP A 394 -11.98 21.38 -0.49
CA TRP A 394 -10.66 21.98 -0.33
C TRP A 394 -10.33 22.87 -1.52
N PHE A 395 -9.97 24.11 -1.25
CA PHE A 395 -9.53 25.10 -2.23
C PHE A 395 -8.07 25.45 -2.01
N GLY A 396 -7.39 25.84 -3.09
CA GLY A 396 -6.02 26.33 -3.04
C GLY A 396 -5.83 27.56 -3.92
N VAL A 397 -5.04 28.52 -3.43
CA VAL A 397 -4.65 29.75 -4.12
C VAL A 397 -3.14 29.76 -4.32
N ASP A 398 -2.68 29.70 -5.57
CA ASP A 398 -1.24 29.77 -5.92
C ASP A 398 -0.78 31.23 -6.02
N LEU A 399 -0.33 31.78 -4.90
CA LEU A 399 0.10 33.18 -4.79
C LEU A 399 1.42 33.39 -5.54
N PRO A 400 1.49 34.42 -6.41
CA PRO A 400 2.77 34.82 -7.00
C PRO A 400 3.79 35.16 -5.93
N ALA A 401 5.07 34.92 -6.22
CA ALA A 401 6.13 35.15 -5.26
C ALA A 401 6.54 36.64 -5.15
N ASP A 402 6.05 37.45 -6.08
CA ASP A 402 6.21 38.89 -6.25
C ASP A 402 4.90 39.67 -6.02
N VAL A 403 3.81 38.99 -5.63
CA VAL A 403 2.54 39.62 -5.27
C VAL A 403 2.75 40.68 -4.20
N ARG A 404 2.13 41.85 -4.33
CA ARG A 404 2.28 42.89 -3.31
C ARG A 404 1.52 42.52 -2.03
N PRO A 405 2.07 42.84 -0.85
CA PRO A 405 1.33 42.75 0.40
C PRO A 405 0.07 43.63 0.34
N ASP A 406 -1.08 43.01 0.56
CA ASP A 406 -2.41 43.63 0.55
C ASP A 406 -3.41 42.64 1.16
N VAL A 407 -4.64 43.07 1.41
CA VAL A 407 -5.77 42.19 1.67
C VAL A 407 -6.48 41.92 0.34
N TYR A 408 -6.38 40.69 -0.15
CA TYR A 408 -6.99 40.29 -1.41
C TYR A 408 -8.39 39.72 -1.18
N GLY A 409 -9.41 40.39 -1.72
CA GLY A 409 -10.81 40.01 -1.61
C GLY A 409 -11.35 39.34 -2.86
N GLY A 410 -12.17 38.29 -2.71
CA GLY A 410 -12.87 37.62 -3.80
C GLY A 410 -13.99 36.72 -3.32
N TRP A 411 -14.35 35.69 -4.10
CA TRP A 411 -15.47 34.81 -3.75
C TRP A 411 -15.34 33.41 -4.34
N VAL A 412 -15.91 32.45 -3.63
CA VAL A 412 -16.23 31.08 -4.10
C VAL A 412 -17.73 30.91 -4.09
N ARG A 413 -18.29 30.29 -5.14
CA ARG A 413 -19.72 30.02 -5.28
C ARG A 413 -19.94 28.53 -5.47
N VAL A 414 -20.94 28.03 -4.77
CA VAL A 414 -21.43 26.66 -4.87
C VAL A 414 -22.89 26.75 -5.29
N GLU A 415 -23.23 26.12 -6.41
CA GLU A 415 -24.58 26.14 -6.94
C GLU A 415 -25.01 24.77 -7.41
N GLU A 416 -26.30 24.49 -7.37
CA GLU A 416 -26.86 23.25 -7.89
C GLU A 416 -26.70 23.22 -9.42
N ALA A 417 -26.24 22.09 -9.95
CA ALA A 417 -26.02 21.89 -11.37
C ALA A 417 -27.32 22.07 -12.18
N LYS A 418 -27.19 22.41 -13.48
CA LYS A 418 -28.33 22.66 -14.37
C LYS A 418 -29.33 21.49 -14.35
N GLY A 419 -30.61 21.80 -14.18
CA GLY A 419 -31.70 20.82 -14.04
C GLY A 419 -32.08 20.49 -12.59
N GLY A 420 -31.35 21.01 -11.60
CA GLY A 420 -31.70 20.91 -10.19
C GLY A 420 -32.68 21.99 -9.69
N GLY A 421 -32.95 22.00 -8.39
CA GLY A 421 -33.86 22.93 -7.71
C GLY A 421 -33.30 24.34 -7.43
N GLY A 422 -32.19 24.73 -8.08
CA GLY A 422 -31.70 26.11 -8.15
C GLY A 422 -31.01 26.65 -6.88
N ALA A 423 -30.63 25.81 -5.93
CA ALA A 423 -29.93 26.27 -4.72
C ALA A 423 -28.56 26.87 -5.08
N ARG A 424 -28.24 28.06 -4.56
CA ARG A 424 -26.99 28.76 -4.85
C ARG A 424 -26.55 29.58 -3.64
N GLU A 425 -25.29 29.45 -3.29
CA GLU A 425 -24.68 30.16 -2.16
C GLU A 425 -23.24 30.58 -2.50
N ALA A 426 -22.71 31.58 -1.80
CA ALA A 426 -21.35 32.06 -2.01
C ALA A 426 -20.66 32.39 -0.69
N VAL A 427 -19.35 32.19 -0.65
CA VAL A 427 -18.46 32.56 0.46
C VAL A 427 -17.55 33.67 -0.03
N ALA A 428 -17.50 34.79 0.70
CA ALA A 428 -16.52 35.84 0.46
C ALA A 428 -15.15 35.40 0.99
N ILE A 429 -14.09 35.57 0.20
CA ILE A 429 -12.72 35.17 0.52
C ILE A 429 -11.89 36.41 0.79
N GLU A 430 -11.14 36.41 1.88
CA GLU A 430 -10.11 37.41 2.15
C GLU A 430 -8.81 36.80 2.59
N LEU A 431 -7.75 37.12 1.85
CA LEU A 431 -6.39 36.68 2.14
C LEU A 431 -5.53 37.90 2.43
N ALA A 432 -5.12 38.05 3.68
CA ALA A 432 -4.12 39.03 4.07
C ALA A 432 -2.74 38.49 3.68
N VAL A 433 -2.15 39.06 2.63
CA VAL A 433 -0.83 38.69 2.16
C VAL A 433 0.21 39.61 2.81
N GLY A 434 1.07 39.02 3.64
CA GLY A 434 2.11 39.77 4.36
C GLY A 434 3.39 40.00 3.55
N GLU A 435 4.38 40.62 4.19
CA GLU A 435 5.74 40.79 3.62
C GLU A 435 6.54 39.49 3.57
N ALA A 436 6.23 38.52 4.43
CA ALA A 436 6.95 37.26 4.46
C ALA A 436 6.82 36.52 3.12
N ARG A 437 7.92 35.90 2.67
CA ARG A 437 7.94 35.04 1.48
C ARG A 437 8.21 33.61 1.91
N VAL A 438 7.45 32.67 1.35
CA VAL A 438 7.68 31.25 1.58
C VAL A 438 8.44 30.62 0.40
N ALA A 439 9.38 29.74 0.71
CA ALA A 439 10.07 28.95 -0.30
C ALA A 439 9.15 27.85 -0.83
N ARG A 440 9.33 27.45 -2.11
CA ARG A 440 8.70 26.25 -2.70
C ARG A 440 7.19 26.12 -2.41
N ARG A 441 6.45 27.24 -2.48
CA ARG A 441 5.01 27.27 -2.20
C ARG A 441 4.58 26.86 -0.78
N GLY A 442 5.52 26.69 0.15
CA GLY A 442 5.26 26.19 1.50
C GLY A 442 5.33 24.67 1.63
N ASP A 443 5.95 23.96 0.69
CA ASP A 443 6.06 22.49 0.73
C ASP A 443 6.84 21.94 1.92
N ASP A 444 7.68 22.75 2.55
CA ASP A 444 8.53 22.32 3.65
C ASP A 444 7.78 22.28 4.99
N GLU A 445 6.57 22.85 5.02
CA GLU A 445 5.74 23.00 6.21
C GLU A 445 4.42 22.25 6.00
N PRO A 446 4.35 20.94 6.35
CA PRO A 446 3.19 20.09 6.07
C PRO A 446 1.84 20.68 6.53
N TRP A 447 1.85 21.42 7.65
CA TRP A 447 0.66 22.09 8.19
C TRP A 447 0.02 23.11 7.23
N ARG A 448 0.76 23.58 6.22
CA ARG A 448 0.23 24.50 5.20
C ARG A 448 -0.66 23.82 4.16
N HIS A 449 -0.61 22.49 4.06
CA HIS A 449 -1.30 21.68 3.02
C HIS A 449 -0.97 22.10 1.57
N SER A 450 0.20 22.73 1.37
CA SER A 450 0.67 23.22 0.07
C SER A 450 0.80 22.11 -0.97
N ARG A 451 1.13 20.89 -0.51
CA ARG A 451 1.36 19.68 -1.33
C ARG A 451 0.08 19.09 -1.91
N LEU A 452 -1.11 19.54 -1.50
CA LEU A 452 -2.37 19.13 -2.17
C LEU A 452 -2.35 19.42 -3.67
N ARG A 453 -1.58 20.43 -4.11
CA ARG A 453 -1.41 20.70 -5.54
C ARG A 453 -0.63 19.61 -6.30
N TRP A 454 0.16 18.79 -5.61
CA TRP A 454 0.92 17.70 -6.22
C TRP A 454 0.01 16.61 -6.78
N LEU A 455 -1.22 16.49 -6.26
CA LEU A 455 -2.26 15.64 -6.83
C LEU A 455 -2.48 15.93 -8.32
N ASP A 456 -2.37 17.18 -8.75
CA ASP A 456 -2.55 17.57 -10.15
C ASP A 456 -1.23 17.65 -10.94
N SER A 457 -0.12 17.11 -10.41
CA SER A 457 1.19 17.21 -11.07
C SER A 457 1.28 16.37 -12.35
N THR A 458 1.90 16.95 -13.38
CA THR A 458 2.22 16.28 -14.64
C THR A 458 3.71 15.93 -14.75
N ALA A 459 4.43 15.86 -13.62
CA ALA A 459 5.86 15.54 -13.59
C ALA A 459 6.15 14.22 -14.33
N GLY A 460 7.20 14.24 -15.15
CA GLY A 460 7.62 13.09 -15.96
C GLY A 460 6.64 12.67 -17.06
N GLU A 461 5.52 13.37 -17.25
CA GLU A 461 4.60 13.05 -18.35
C GLU A 461 5.20 13.37 -19.71
N GLY A 462 6.20 14.25 -19.80
CA GLY A 462 6.84 14.79 -20.99
C GLY A 462 7.60 13.78 -21.88
N GLY A 463 7.00 12.63 -22.21
CA GLY A 463 7.58 11.44 -22.85
C GLY A 463 8.99 11.53 -23.44
N ALA A 464 9.86 10.66 -22.95
CA ALA A 464 11.20 10.41 -23.47
C ALA A 464 11.20 10.31 -25.00
N THR A 465 12.25 10.85 -25.62
CA THR A 465 12.56 10.59 -27.02
C THR A 465 12.63 9.08 -27.24
N ALA A 466 12.09 8.59 -28.36
CA ALA A 466 12.08 7.16 -28.72
C ALA A 466 13.50 6.61 -29.04
N GLU A 467 14.55 7.18 -28.46
CA GLU A 467 15.96 6.86 -28.71
C GLU A 467 16.30 5.38 -28.47
N GLY A 468 15.52 4.69 -27.62
CA GLY A 468 15.66 3.25 -27.35
C GLY A 468 15.00 2.31 -28.35
N VAL A 469 14.17 2.80 -29.29
CA VAL A 469 13.40 1.97 -30.23
C VAL A 469 13.79 2.26 -31.67
N GLN A 470 14.36 1.26 -32.34
CA GLN A 470 14.64 1.34 -33.78
C GLN A 470 13.67 0.46 -34.53
N ALA A 471 12.90 1.06 -35.43
CA ALA A 471 11.93 0.32 -36.24
C ALA A 471 12.24 0.48 -37.74
N ARG A 472 12.11 -0.62 -38.50
CA ARG A 472 12.29 -0.64 -39.95
C ARG A 472 11.16 -1.42 -40.61
N GLU A 473 10.63 -0.87 -41.69
CA GLU A 473 9.73 -1.59 -42.61
C GLU A 473 10.60 -2.30 -43.66
N GLY A 474 10.54 -3.63 -43.72
CA GLY A 474 11.11 -4.43 -44.81
C GLY A 474 10.05 -4.81 -45.84
N ALA A 475 10.47 -5.39 -46.96
CA ALA A 475 9.56 -5.77 -48.06
C ALA A 475 8.48 -6.81 -47.66
N ALA A 476 8.73 -7.64 -46.64
CA ALA A 476 7.83 -8.71 -46.19
C ALA A 476 7.56 -8.74 -44.68
N ALA A 477 8.24 -7.92 -43.87
CA ALA A 477 8.12 -7.92 -42.40
C ALA A 477 8.49 -6.57 -41.79
N LEU A 478 7.98 -6.27 -40.60
CA LEU A 478 8.38 -5.11 -39.81
C LEU A 478 9.31 -5.56 -38.68
N ILE A 479 10.41 -4.85 -38.46
CA ILE A 479 11.40 -5.20 -37.42
C ILE A 479 11.47 -4.06 -36.41
N VAL A 480 11.24 -4.40 -35.14
CA VAL A 480 11.45 -3.50 -34.00
C VAL A 480 12.63 -4.02 -33.17
N ARG A 481 13.65 -3.18 -32.98
CA ARG A 481 14.80 -3.43 -32.10
C ARG A 481 14.72 -2.53 -30.87
N LEU A 482 15.03 -3.10 -29.72
CA LEU A 482 15.00 -2.47 -28.42
C LEU A 482 16.36 -2.58 -27.74
N ARG A 483 16.56 -1.84 -26.65
CA ARG A 483 17.74 -2.01 -25.77
C ARG A 483 17.82 -3.44 -25.20
N GLY A 484 19.03 -3.89 -24.86
CA GLY A 484 19.28 -5.23 -24.33
C GLY A 484 19.17 -6.33 -25.38
N ALA A 485 19.52 -6.03 -26.64
CA ALA A 485 19.49 -6.95 -27.78
C ALA A 485 18.15 -7.67 -28.02
N ARG A 486 17.04 -7.05 -27.61
CA ARG A 486 15.69 -7.56 -27.84
C ARG A 486 15.20 -7.15 -29.23
N ARG A 487 14.62 -8.08 -29.98
CA ARG A 487 14.10 -7.86 -31.33
C ARG A 487 12.76 -8.57 -31.52
N LEU A 488 11.79 -7.82 -32.04
CA LEU A 488 10.48 -8.29 -32.45
C LEU A 488 10.36 -8.16 -33.98
N THR A 489 10.06 -9.25 -34.66
CA THR A 489 9.71 -9.23 -36.09
C THR A 489 8.22 -9.50 -36.23
N LEU A 490 7.52 -8.70 -37.03
CA LEU A 490 6.08 -8.77 -37.22
C LEU A 490 5.77 -9.24 -38.64
N GLY A 491 4.91 -10.25 -38.75
CA GLY A 491 4.51 -10.87 -40.03
C GLY A 491 3.12 -10.47 -40.51
N ALA A 492 2.87 -10.62 -41.81
CA ALA A 492 1.53 -10.53 -42.40
C ALA A 492 0.66 -11.77 -42.04
N PRO A 493 -0.68 -11.70 -42.15
CA PRO A 493 -1.48 -10.52 -42.52
C PRO A 493 -1.84 -9.61 -41.35
N LEU A 494 -1.77 -10.12 -40.10
CA LEU A 494 -2.26 -9.41 -38.92
C LEU A 494 -1.20 -8.56 -38.20
N GLY A 495 0.09 -8.69 -38.50
CA GLY A 495 1.14 -8.01 -37.73
C GLY A 495 1.38 -8.64 -36.36
N LEU A 496 1.21 -9.96 -36.23
CA LEU A 496 1.59 -10.72 -35.05
C LEU A 496 3.10 -11.04 -35.07
N PRO A 497 3.72 -11.34 -33.91
CA PRO A 497 5.12 -11.74 -33.85
C PRO A 497 5.41 -12.96 -34.72
N SER A 498 6.30 -12.82 -35.70
CA SER A 498 6.85 -13.93 -36.47
C SER A 498 8.23 -14.38 -35.95
N SER A 499 8.87 -13.57 -35.11
CA SER A 499 10.12 -13.90 -34.41
C SER A 499 10.25 -13.01 -33.16
N LEU A 500 10.71 -13.62 -32.07
CA LEU A 500 10.97 -13.02 -30.77
C LEU A 500 12.38 -13.38 -30.33
N ARG A 501 13.32 -12.43 -30.45
CA ARG A 501 14.73 -12.67 -30.14
C ARG A 501 15.24 -11.86 -28.97
N VAL A 502 16.08 -12.48 -28.17
CA VAL A 502 16.87 -11.84 -27.11
C VAL A 502 18.32 -12.28 -27.28
N GLY A 503 19.19 -11.34 -27.63
CA GLY A 503 20.55 -11.67 -28.05
C GLY A 503 20.55 -12.58 -29.29
N GLY A 504 21.23 -13.72 -29.19
CA GLY A 504 21.24 -14.77 -30.22
C GLY A 504 20.05 -15.74 -30.17
N VAL A 505 19.27 -15.74 -29.09
CA VAL A 505 18.23 -16.74 -28.81
C VAL A 505 16.92 -16.37 -29.51
N GLU A 506 16.31 -17.34 -30.20
CA GLU A 506 14.96 -17.25 -30.75
C GLU A 506 13.98 -18.01 -29.84
N LEU A 507 12.91 -17.35 -29.42
CA LEU A 507 11.88 -17.93 -28.57
C LEU A 507 10.77 -18.61 -29.36
N LEU A 508 10.44 -18.12 -30.57
CA LEU A 508 9.38 -18.70 -31.39
C LEU A 508 9.91 -19.80 -32.30
N ALA A 509 9.32 -20.99 -32.19
CA ALA A 509 9.55 -22.07 -33.15
C ALA A 509 8.82 -21.78 -34.47
N GLU A 510 7.67 -21.10 -34.40
CA GLU A 510 6.86 -20.69 -35.54
C GLU A 510 6.18 -19.34 -35.24
N PRO A 511 5.70 -18.60 -36.27
CA PRO A 511 4.98 -17.36 -36.06
C PRO A 511 3.77 -17.52 -35.14
N ALA A 512 3.55 -16.55 -34.25
CA ALA A 512 2.38 -16.50 -33.39
C ALA A 512 1.10 -16.36 -34.22
N ARG A 513 0.03 -17.03 -33.78
CA ARG A 513 -1.22 -17.16 -34.53
C ARG A 513 -2.40 -16.69 -33.69
N LEU A 514 -3.28 -15.92 -34.31
CA LEU A 514 -4.65 -15.73 -33.83
C LEU A 514 -5.51 -16.63 -34.72
N LEU A 515 -6.26 -17.56 -34.12
CA LEU A 515 -7.11 -18.51 -34.82
C LEU A 515 -8.57 -18.22 -34.44
N LEU A 516 -9.43 -18.03 -35.44
CA LEU A 516 -10.88 -17.99 -35.25
C LEU A 516 -11.44 -19.30 -35.78
N LEU A 517 -12.12 -20.06 -34.92
CA LEU A 517 -12.68 -21.36 -35.28
C LEU A 517 -14.20 -21.26 -35.36
N ASP A 518 -14.78 -21.81 -36.41
CA ASP A 518 -16.22 -22.01 -36.55
C ASP A 518 -16.57 -23.52 -36.52
N ARG A 519 -17.73 -23.92 -37.04
CA ARG A 519 -18.09 -25.35 -37.17
C ARG A 519 -17.37 -26.06 -38.32
N GLY A 520 -16.94 -25.32 -39.35
CA GLY A 520 -16.25 -25.82 -40.53
C GLY A 520 -14.72 -25.86 -40.38
N GLY A 521 -14.15 -25.26 -39.33
CA GLY A 521 -12.74 -25.33 -39.00
C GLY A 521 -12.14 -23.95 -38.69
N THR A 522 -10.86 -23.76 -39.06
CA THR A 522 -10.18 -22.47 -38.86
C THR A 522 -10.51 -21.52 -40.01
N LEU A 523 -10.92 -20.30 -39.69
CA LEU A 523 -11.15 -19.24 -40.67
C LEU A 523 -9.82 -18.70 -41.23
N GLY A 524 -9.77 -18.45 -42.53
CA GLY A 524 -8.62 -17.86 -43.23
C GLY A 524 -8.60 -16.33 -43.17
N TYR A 525 -7.44 -15.74 -43.43
CA TYR A 525 -7.22 -14.29 -43.47
C TYR A 525 -6.69 -13.83 -44.83
N SER A 526 -7.25 -12.77 -45.37
CA SER A 526 -6.67 -12.03 -46.49
C SER A 526 -6.38 -10.59 -46.07
N ALA A 527 -5.14 -10.12 -46.23
CA ALA A 527 -4.76 -8.77 -45.84
C ALA A 527 -5.59 -7.73 -46.62
N VAL A 528 -6.28 -6.86 -45.88
CA VAL A 528 -6.91 -5.64 -46.41
C VAL A 528 -5.94 -4.47 -46.26
N ARG A 529 -5.31 -4.39 -45.08
CA ARG A 529 -4.26 -3.43 -44.77
C ARG A 529 -3.08 -4.19 -44.14
N PRO A 530 -1.94 -4.32 -44.83
CA PRO A 530 -0.76 -4.93 -44.23
C PRO A 530 -0.29 -4.09 -43.04
N PRO A 531 0.44 -4.71 -42.08
CA PRO A 531 0.91 -4.00 -40.91
C PRO A 531 1.83 -2.84 -41.32
N ARG A 532 1.59 -1.64 -40.78
CA ARG A 532 2.43 -0.45 -40.98
C ARG A 532 2.84 0.19 -39.67
N LEU A 533 4.09 0.64 -39.59
CA LEU A 533 4.65 1.32 -38.42
C LEU A 533 4.29 2.81 -38.45
N SER A 534 4.08 3.37 -37.26
CA SER A 534 4.02 4.81 -37.04
C SER A 534 4.65 5.16 -35.70
N ARG A 535 5.17 6.38 -35.58
CA ARG A 535 5.74 6.86 -34.32
C ARG A 535 4.65 6.96 -33.25
N ALA A 536 5.02 6.61 -32.03
CA ALA A 536 4.24 6.81 -30.83
C ALA A 536 5.11 7.47 -29.75
N ARG A 537 4.50 8.01 -28.69
CA ARG A 537 5.25 8.62 -27.59
C ARG A 537 6.10 7.55 -26.89
N GLY A 538 7.42 7.73 -26.87
CA GLY A 538 8.37 6.77 -26.28
C GLY A 538 8.49 5.43 -27.02
N GLY A 539 8.03 5.31 -28.28
CA GLY A 539 8.10 4.04 -29.00
C GLY A 539 7.47 4.04 -30.39
N VAL A 540 6.97 2.87 -30.81
CA VAL A 540 6.31 2.69 -32.12
C VAL A 540 4.99 1.96 -31.97
N ARG A 541 4.08 2.20 -32.91
CA ARG A 541 2.79 1.50 -33.00
C ARG A 541 2.56 0.98 -34.41
N TRP A 542 1.82 -0.12 -34.53
CA TRP A 542 1.40 -0.66 -35.82
C TRP A 542 -0.07 -1.03 -35.82
N ARG A 543 -0.63 -1.03 -37.03
CA ARG A 543 -2.00 -1.49 -37.28
C ARG A 543 -2.06 -2.32 -38.54
N ALA A 544 -2.87 -3.37 -38.51
CA ALA A 544 -3.16 -4.23 -39.65
C ALA A 544 -4.66 -4.55 -39.69
N GLU A 545 -5.16 -4.92 -40.86
CA GLU A 545 -6.56 -5.32 -41.05
C GLU A 545 -6.61 -6.47 -42.06
N ALA A 546 -7.39 -7.50 -41.75
CA ALA A 546 -7.59 -8.63 -42.63
C ALA A 546 -9.08 -8.99 -42.73
N ARG A 547 -9.51 -9.44 -43.91
CA ARG A 547 -10.84 -10.00 -44.14
C ARG A 547 -10.84 -11.49 -43.81
N LEU A 548 -11.93 -11.98 -43.24
CA LEU A 548 -12.11 -13.39 -42.92
C LEU A 548 -12.63 -14.20 -44.11
N HIS A 549 -12.22 -15.46 -44.18
CA HIS A 549 -12.68 -16.42 -45.19
C HIS A 549 -13.06 -17.75 -44.54
N ALA A 550 -14.15 -18.36 -45.00
CA ALA A 550 -14.55 -19.73 -44.63
C ALA A 550 -14.49 -20.60 -45.89
N ALA A 551 -13.78 -21.72 -45.84
CA ALA A 551 -13.59 -22.61 -46.99
C ALA A 551 -13.18 -21.88 -48.30
N GLY A 552 -12.37 -20.82 -48.18
CA GLY A 552 -11.91 -19.99 -49.31
C GLY A 552 -12.86 -18.87 -49.74
N ALA A 553 -14.12 -18.88 -49.30
CA ALA A 553 -15.09 -17.83 -49.62
C ALA A 553 -14.97 -16.64 -48.64
N PRO A 554 -15.04 -15.37 -49.11
CA PRO A 554 -14.97 -14.20 -48.24
C PRO A 554 -16.20 -14.09 -47.34
N LEU A 555 -15.97 -13.82 -46.06
CA LEU A 555 -17.00 -13.42 -45.11
C LEU A 555 -17.08 -11.90 -45.04
N ALA A 556 -18.29 -11.38 -44.82
CA ALA A 556 -18.52 -9.98 -44.45
C ALA A 556 -18.13 -9.74 -42.97
N ALA A 557 -16.88 -10.05 -42.63
CA ALA A 557 -16.30 -9.91 -41.31
C ALA A 557 -14.80 -9.65 -41.45
N ARG A 558 -14.24 -8.88 -40.51
CA ARG A 558 -12.85 -8.43 -40.54
C ARG A 558 -12.23 -8.44 -39.16
N VAL A 559 -10.91 -8.61 -39.12
CA VAL A 559 -10.10 -8.51 -37.92
C VAL A 559 -9.11 -7.36 -38.08
N GLY A 560 -9.19 -6.39 -37.18
CA GLY A 560 -8.21 -5.32 -37.05
C GLY A 560 -7.25 -5.61 -35.89
N LEU A 561 -5.94 -5.60 -36.14
CA LEU A 561 -4.93 -5.61 -35.08
C LEU A 561 -4.42 -4.17 -34.87
N ALA A 562 -4.36 -3.73 -33.61
CA ALA A 562 -3.65 -2.54 -33.20
C ALA A 562 -2.69 -2.88 -32.07
N ALA A 563 -1.44 -2.43 -32.18
CA ALA A 563 -0.44 -2.69 -31.15
C ALA A 563 0.57 -1.55 -31.03
N SER A 564 1.20 -1.46 -29.86
CA SER A 564 2.26 -0.50 -29.57
C SER A 564 3.32 -1.11 -28.66
N ILE A 565 4.56 -0.68 -28.84
CA ILE A 565 5.69 -1.07 -28.02
C ILE A 565 6.51 0.15 -27.65
N ALA A 566 6.84 0.28 -26.37
CA ALA A 566 7.69 1.35 -25.85
C ALA A 566 9.15 0.88 -25.73
N ASP A 567 10.05 1.81 -25.38
CA ASP A 567 11.48 1.58 -25.17
C ASP A 567 11.80 0.58 -24.05
N ASP A 568 10.90 0.43 -23.09
CA ASP A 568 10.94 -0.61 -22.05
C ASP A 568 10.74 -2.04 -22.60
N GLY A 569 10.18 -2.17 -23.80
CA GLY A 569 9.99 -3.43 -24.51
C GLY A 569 8.67 -4.14 -24.25
N LEU A 570 7.73 -3.53 -23.52
CA LEU A 570 6.38 -4.08 -23.35
C LEU A 570 5.54 -3.78 -24.60
N ALA A 571 5.11 -4.83 -25.29
CA ALA A 571 4.20 -4.75 -26.41
C ALA A 571 2.75 -4.92 -25.94
N GLU A 572 1.93 -3.91 -26.15
CA GLU A 572 0.49 -3.94 -25.90
C GLU A 572 -0.23 -4.24 -27.22
N MET A 573 -1.08 -5.27 -27.24
CA MET A 573 -1.74 -5.75 -28.45
C MET A 573 -3.25 -5.86 -28.25
N SER A 574 -4.00 -5.50 -29.29
CA SER A 574 -5.45 -5.62 -29.34
C SER A 574 -5.91 -6.12 -30.71
N ALA A 575 -6.74 -7.16 -30.72
CA ALA A 575 -7.45 -7.64 -31.89
C ALA A 575 -8.94 -7.32 -31.76
N GLU A 576 -9.50 -6.60 -32.73
CA GLU A 576 -10.94 -6.34 -32.85
C GLU A 576 -11.50 -7.15 -34.02
N LEU A 577 -12.39 -8.09 -33.72
CA LEU A 577 -13.24 -8.76 -34.71
C LEU A 577 -14.51 -7.92 -34.89
N LEU A 578 -14.79 -7.50 -36.12
CA LEU A 578 -16.03 -6.83 -36.51
C LEU A 578 -16.80 -7.68 -37.52
N VAL A 579 -18.06 -7.98 -37.20
CA VAL A 579 -19.02 -8.51 -38.17
C VAL A 579 -19.63 -7.32 -38.93
N GLU A 580 -19.47 -7.28 -40.25
CA GLU A 580 -19.97 -6.16 -41.05
C GLU A 580 -21.51 -6.18 -41.08
N ARG A 581 -22.14 -5.00 -41.21
CA ARG A 581 -23.60 -4.89 -41.29
C ARG A 581 -24.20 -5.59 -42.52
N SER A 582 -23.38 -5.81 -43.54
CA SER A 582 -23.70 -6.54 -44.76
C SER A 582 -23.70 -8.07 -44.57
N HIS A 583 -23.25 -8.57 -43.42
CA HIS A 583 -23.25 -10.00 -43.14
C HIS A 583 -24.68 -10.54 -42.98
N VAL A 584 -24.95 -11.69 -43.59
CA VAL A 584 -26.25 -12.36 -43.51
C VAL A 584 -26.21 -13.40 -42.40
N GLY A 585 -27.06 -13.24 -41.39
CA GLY A 585 -27.08 -14.11 -40.21
C GLY A 585 -26.05 -13.73 -39.15
N ASN A 586 -25.81 -14.64 -38.20
CA ASN A 586 -24.86 -14.45 -37.10
C ASN A 586 -23.56 -15.23 -37.37
N LEU A 587 -22.42 -14.62 -37.07
CA LEU A 587 -21.14 -15.31 -37.10
C LEU A 587 -20.97 -16.12 -35.80
N SER A 588 -20.99 -17.45 -35.93
CA SER A 588 -20.82 -18.36 -34.78
C SER A 588 -19.39 -18.88 -34.73
N LEU A 589 -18.66 -18.55 -33.66
CA LEU A 589 -17.31 -19.09 -33.44
C LEU A 589 -17.34 -20.13 -32.31
N SER A 590 -16.77 -21.31 -32.60
CA SER A 590 -16.59 -22.40 -31.64
C SER A 590 -15.43 -22.12 -30.69
N ASP A 591 -14.45 -21.29 -31.09
CA ASP A 591 -13.34 -20.85 -30.25
C ASP A 591 -12.58 -19.66 -30.89
N VAL A 592 -11.88 -18.88 -30.07
CA VAL A 592 -10.87 -17.92 -30.52
C VAL A 592 -9.58 -18.16 -29.74
N ARG A 593 -8.48 -18.42 -30.44
CA ARG A 593 -7.20 -18.83 -29.84
C ARG A 593 -6.06 -17.90 -30.18
N LEU A 594 -5.27 -17.53 -29.18
CA LEU A 594 -3.93 -17.00 -29.36
C LEU A 594 -2.93 -18.13 -29.09
N GLU A 595 -2.14 -18.49 -30.10
CA GLU A 595 -1.12 -19.53 -29.99
C GLU A 595 0.27 -18.93 -30.22
N LEU A 596 1.19 -19.21 -29.28
CA LEU A 596 2.61 -18.91 -29.36
C LEU A 596 3.39 -20.23 -29.35
N PRO A 597 3.81 -20.72 -30.52
CA PRO A 597 4.68 -21.90 -30.61
C PRO A 597 6.10 -21.52 -30.20
N LEU A 598 6.56 -22.02 -29.05
CA LEU A 598 7.84 -21.69 -28.44
C LEU A 598 8.87 -22.80 -28.66
N VAL A 599 10.14 -22.44 -28.79
CA VAL A 599 11.26 -23.40 -28.81
C VAL A 599 11.42 -23.98 -27.41
N GLY A 600 11.09 -25.26 -27.23
CA GLY A 600 10.97 -25.89 -25.91
C GLY A 600 12.23 -25.85 -25.06
N ALA A 601 13.41 -25.96 -25.69
CA ALA A 601 14.71 -25.84 -25.03
C ALA A 601 14.98 -24.45 -24.45
N GLN A 602 14.32 -23.40 -24.98
CA GLN A 602 14.51 -22.00 -24.54
C GLN A 602 13.53 -21.60 -23.43
N VAL A 603 12.52 -22.43 -23.14
CA VAL A 603 11.51 -22.22 -22.09
C VAL A 603 11.47 -23.37 -21.07
N PRO A 604 12.60 -23.71 -20.41
CA PRO A 604 12.66 -24.76 -19.41
C PRO A 604 11.92 -24.41 -18.12
N LEU A 605 11.72 -23.12 -17.82
CA LEU A 605 11.07 -22.64 -16.61
C LEU A 605 9.69 -22.04 -16.89
N ILE A 606 8.83 -22.11 -15.88
CA ILE A 606 7.51 -21.46 -15.85
C ILE A 606 7.35 -20.72 -14.52
N ASN A 607 6.57 -19.65 -14.54
CA ASN A 607 5.98 -19.02 -13.35
C ASN A 607 4.61 -18.48 -13.75
N GLY A 608 3.53 -18.89 -13.09
CA GLY A 608 2.15 -18.44 -13.40
C GLY A 608 1.21 -19.52 -13.90
N PHE A 609 -0.03 -19.12 -14.22
CA PHE A 609 -1.15 -20.05 -14.48
C PHE A 609 -1.30 -21.13 -13.40
N ASP A 610 -1.26 -20.69 -12.14
CA ASP A 610 -1.31 -21.53 -10.93
C ASP A 610 -0.16 -22.53 -10.77
N VAL A 611 0.86 -22.46 -11.63
CA VAL A 611 2.12 -23.19 -11.47
C VAL A 611 3.13 -22.28 -10.79
N LYS A 612 3.62 -22.73 -9.63
CA LYS A 612 4.73 -22.09 -8.91
C LYS A 612 5.96 -21.97 -9.81
N GLY A 613 6.76 -20.95 -9.60
CA GLY A 613 7.99 -20.72 -10.34
C GLY A 613 8.95 -21.90 -10.20
N GLY A 614 9.39 -22.48 -11.32
CA GLY A 614 10.27 -23.65 -11.30
C GLY A 614 10.36 -24.36 -12.67
N PRO A 615 10.75 -25.65 -12.70
CA PRO A 615 10.77 -26.43 -13.92
C PRO A 615 9.39 -26.49 -14.57
N ARG A 616 9.32 -26.25 -15.89
CA ARG A 616 8.07 -26.28 -16.63
C ARG A 616 7.54 -27.73 -16.75
N PRO A 617 6.31 -28.02 -16.30
CA PRO A 617 5.67 -29.31 -16.56
C PRO A 617 5.51 -29.58 -18.06
N ARG A 618 5.40 -30.86 -18.43
CA ARG A 618 5.13 -31.25 -19.83
C ARG A 618 3.81 -30.66 -20.36
N GLU A 619 2.81 -30.66 -19.49
CA GLU A 619 1.47 -30.17 -19.79
C GLU A 619 0.99 -29.31 -18.62
N VAL A 620 0.46 -28.13 -18.95
CA VAL A 620 -0.25 -27.27 -18.01
C VAL A 620 -1.61 -26.97 -18.63
N HIS A 621 -2.68 -27.21 -17.88
CA HIS A 621 -4.03 -26.83 -18.24
C HIS A 621 -4.56 -25.87 -17.20
N TRP A 622 -4.92 -24.67 -17.64
CA TRP A 622 -5.33 -23.60 -16.76
C TRP A 622 -6.72 -23.07 -17.14
N LYS A 623 -7.51 -22.77 -16.11
CA LYS A 623 -8.86 -22.26 -16.19
C LYS A 623 -9.05 -21.13 -15.18
N TRP A 624 -10.04 -20.29 -15.45
CA TRP A 624 -10.43 -19.19 -14.59
C TRP A 624 -11.29 -19.71 -13.43
N ASP A 625 -10.68 -20.39 -12.45
CA ASP A 625 -11.42 -21.01 -11.35
C ASP A 625 -11.83 -19.98 -10.28
N ALA A 626 -13.13 -19.69 -10.16
CA ALA A 626 -13.69 -18.82 -9.13
C ALA A 626 -14.21 -19.58 -7.90
N GLU A 627 -14.26 -20.92 -7.94
CA GLU A 627 -14.95 -21.75 -6.94
C GLU A 627 -13.99 -22.48 -5.96
N LYS A 628 -12.67 -22.26 -6.06
CA LYS A 628 -11.69 -22.75 -5.07
C LYS A 628 -11.08 -21.63 -4.21
N PRO A 629 -11.82 -21.08 -3.24
CA PRO A 629 -11.24 -20.27 -2.17
C PRO A 629 -10.72 -21.22 -1.09
N ASP A 630 -9.66 -21.99 -1.35
CA ASP A 630 -8.92 -22.56 -0.23
C ASP A 630 -8.27 -21.43 0.56
N ARG A 631 -8.28 -21.56 1.88
CA ARG A 631 -8.05 -20.51 2.90
C ARG A 631 -6.62 -19.96 2.93
N ASP A 632 -5.83 -20.24 1.91
CA ASP A 632 -4.48 -19.75 1.73
C ASP A 632 -4.55 -18.63 0.71
N HIS A 633 -4.13 -17.42 1.08
CA HIS A 633 -4.31 -16.17 0.31
C HIS A 633 -3.50 -16.12 -1.02
N ALA A 634 -3.26 -17.24 -1.69
CA ALA A 634 -2.37 -17.39 -2.82
C ALA A 634 -3.13 -17.62 -4.14
N GLN A 635 -3.63 -16.53 -4.74
CA GLN A 635 -3.67 -16.29 -6.20
C GLN A 635 -4.28 -17.34 -7.17
N ARG A 636 -4.89 -18.43 -6.71
CA ARG A 636 -5.41 -19.51 -7.57
C ARG A 636 -6.58 -19.04 -8.44
N GLY A 637 -6.53 -19.31 -9.74
CA GLY A 637 -7.64 -19.14 -10.68
C GLY A 637 -7.88 -17.73 -11.24
N LEU A 638 -7.20 -16.70 -10.73
CA LEU A 638 -7.33 -15.30 -11.19
C LEU A 638 -6.04 -14.72 -11.79
N ASN A 639 -4.92 -15.45 -11.77
CA ASN A 639 -3.67 -14.98 -12.35
C ASN A 639 -3.58 -15.27 -13.85
N CYS A 640 -4.12 -14.38 -14.69
CA CYS A 640 -4.04 -14.47 -16.15
C CYS A 640 -2.69 -14.08 -16.76
N ARG A 641 -1.61 -14.27 -16.00
CA ARG A 641 -0.23 -14.02 -16.40
C ARG A 641 0.55 -15.31 -16.34
N VAL A 642 1.48 -15.44 -17.27
CA VAL A 642 2.49 -16.48 -17.25
C VAL A 642 3.80 -15.92 -17.77
N TRP A 643 4.89 -16.36 -17.16
CA TRP A 643 6.23 -16.20 -17.71
C TRP A 643 6.79 -17.58 -18.05
N LEU A 644 7.38 -17.70 -19.23
CA LEU A 644 8.06 -18.89 -19.74
C LEU A 644 9.44 -18.49 -20.23
N GLY A 645 10.49 -19.19 -19.81
CA GLY A 645 11.83 -18.81 -20.23
C GLY A 645 12.97 -19.51 -19.53
N SER A 646 14.14 -18.91 -19.70
CA SER A 646 15.41 -19.23 -19.09
C SER A 646 16.12 -17.94 -18.67
N ALA A 647 17.35 -18.06 -18.14
CA ALA A 647 18.21 -16.90 -17.91
C ALA A 647 18.57 -16.12 -19.20
N ALA A 648 18.65 -16.81 -20.34
CA ALA A 648 19.09 -16.23 -21.60
C ALA A 648 17.97 -15.48 -22.34
N ALA A 649 16.76 -16.04 -22.31
CA ALA A 649 15.58 -15.46 -22.94
C ALA A 649 14.29 -15.98 -22.29
N GLY A 650 13.29 -15.10 -22.18
CA GLY A 650 11.96 -15.46 -21.71
C GLY A 650 10.89 -14.53 -22.25
N LEU A 651 9.63 -14.95 -22.06
CA LEU A 651 8.44 -14.25 -22.50
C LEU A 651 7.41 -14.24 -21.37
N GLN A 652 6.98 -13.05 -20.99
CA GLN A 652 5.75 -12.87 -20.23
C GLN A 652 4.58 -12.67 -21.19
N LEU A 653 3.47 -13.38 -20.94
CA LEU A 653 2.15 -13.08 -21.46
C LEU A 653 1.26 -12.58 -20.31
N ASN A 654 0.57 -11.46 -20.53
CA ASN A 654 -0.41 -10.91 -19.59
C ASN A 654 -1.71 -10.61 -20.33
N LEU A 655 -2.80 -11.29 -19.99
CA LEU A 655 -4.12 -11.07 -20.62
C LEU A 655 -4.77 -9.80 -20.04
N GLN A 656 -5.48 -9.03 -20.88
CA GLN A 656 -5.96 -7.69 -20.51
C GLN A 656 -7.44 -7.50 -20.84
N GLY A 657 -8.20 -6.83 -19.97
CA GLY A 657 -9.61 -6.45 -20.19
C GLY A 657 -9.84 -4.94 -20.05
N LYS A 658 -10.80 -4.35 -20.80
CA LYS A 658 -11.12 -2.90 -20.68
C LYS A 658 -11.74 -2.58 -19.33
N GLU A 659 -12.87 -3.23 -19.05
CA GLU A 659 -13.71 -2.94 -17.89
C GLU A 659 -13.00 -3.29 -16.59
N GLN A 660 -12.14 -4.31 -16.64
CA GLN A 660 -11.34 -4.79 -15.54
C GLN A 660 -10.15 -3.88 -15.20
N SER A 661 -9.46 -3.33 -16.20
CA SER A 661 -8.44 -2.29 -15.97
C SER A 661 -9.07 -1.05 -15.35
N ASP A 662 -10.28 -0.69 -15.79
CA ASP A 662 -11.07 0.41 -15.22
C ASP A 662 -11.59 0.07 -13.80
N ALA A 663 -11.90 -1.21 -13.51
CA ALA A 663 -12.40 -1.69 -12.22
C ALA A 663 -11.30 -1.91 -11.16
N ALA A 664 -10.10 -2.37 -11.54
CA ALA A 664 -8.93 -2.47 -10.66
C ALA A 664 -8.53 -1.11 -10.08
N ALA A 665 -8.73 -0.03 -10.86
CA ALA A 665 -8.56 1.35 -10.42
C ALA A 665 -9.65 1.82 -9.42
N SER A 666 -10.67 0.99 -9.16
CA SER A 666 -11.83 1.30 -8.30
C SER A 666 -12.06 0.27 -7.17
N SER A 667 -11.12 -0.66 -6.94
CA SER A 667 -11.38 -1.79 -6.05
C SER A 667 -11.52 -1.35 -4.58
N SER A 668 -12.73 -1.56 -4.05
CA SER A 668 -13.17 -1.21 -2.68
C SER A 668 -12.85 -2.28 -1.62
N CYS A 669 -11.85 -3.11 -1.90
CA CYS A 669 -11.55 -4.25 -1.02
C CYS A 669 -10.88 -3.80 0.26
N GLY A 670 -11.27 -4.44 1.36
CA GLY A 670 -10.71 -4.13 2.65
C GLY A 670 -10.92 -5.23 3.66
N ASN A 671 -10.03 -5.30 4.64
CA ASN A 671 -10.15 -6.28 5.70
C ASN A 671 -11.28 -5.90 6.66
N ASP A 672 -12.03 -6.89 7.14
CA ASP A 672 -12.95 -6.72 8.27
C ASP A 672 -12.21 -6.71 9.62
N GLU A 673 -13.02 -6.67 10.68
CA GLU A 673 -12.63 -6.72 12.08
C GLU A 673 -11.83 -7.96 12.49
N ASN A 674 -11.83 -9.04 11.69
CA ASN A 674 -11.06 -10.26 11.94
C ASN A 674 -9.80 -10.35 11.06
N GLY A 675 -9.48 -9.29 10.30
CA GLY A 675 -8.41 -9.33 9.30
C GLY A 675 -8.77 -10.17 8.07
N GLN A 676 -10.04 -10.53 7.88
CA GLN A 676 -10.50 -11.24 6.69
C GLN A 676 -10.82 -10.23 5.60
N LEU A 677 -10.23 -10.43 4.44
CA LEU A 677 -10.45 -9.60 3.27
C LEU A 677 -11.92 -9.68 2.82
N GLN A 678 -12.64 -8.58 2.99
CA GLN A 678 -14.02 -8.42 2.54
C GLN A 678 -14.04 -7.78 1.16
N CYS A 679 -14.51 -8.57 0.22
CA CYS A 679 -14.70 -8.17 -1.16
C CYS A 679 -16.04 -8.70 -1.64
N GLU A 680 -16.88 -7.83 -2.19
CA GLU A 680 -18.12 -8.27 -2.85
C GLU A 680 -17.81 -9.18 -4.04
N ASN A 681 -16.63 -8.99 -4.65
CA ASN A 681 -16.09 -9.84 -5.70
C ASN A 681 -14.60 -10.07 -5.43
N LEU A 682 -14.16 -11.33 -5.32
CA LEU A 682 -12.74 -11.69 -5.09
C LEU A 682 -11.80 -11.14 -6.17
N SER A 683 -12.36 -10.78 -7.32
CA SER A 683 -11.72 -10.03 -8.39
C SER A 683 -11.10 -8.70 -7.92
N ASP A 684 -11.67 -8.07 -6.91
CA ASP A 684 -11.31 -6.74 -6.41
C ASP A 684 -10.18 -6.78 -5.35
N ALA A 685 -9.88 -7.99 -4.85
CA ALA A 685 -9.33 -8.22 -3.51
C ALA A 685 -7.82 -8.14 -3.38
N GLN A 686 -7.08 -8.50 -4.41
CA GLN A 686 -5.66 -8.73 -4.26
C GLN A 686 -4.90 -8.15 -5.45
N PHE A 687 -3.92 -7.31 -5.15
CA PHE A 687 -2.57 -7.84 -5.34
C PHE A 687 -2.34 -8.34 -6.77
N ASN A 688 -2.46 -7.49 -7.79
CA ASN A 688 -2.07 -7.81 -9.17
C ASN A 688 -2.91 -8.89 -9.84
N ILE A 689 -4.17 -9.10 -9.41
CA ILE A 689 -5.18 -9.77 -10.24
C ILE A 689 -5.34 -8.92 -11.51
N ALA A 690 -4.51 -9.19 -12.51
CA ALA A 690 -4.88 -9.99 -13.67
C ALA A 690 -6.38 -10.30 -13.80
N LEU A 691 -7.23 -9.28 -13.62
CA LEU A 691 -8.63 -9.33 -13.91
C LEU A 691 -8.71 -9.60 -15.41
N GLY A 692 -8.98 -10.85 -15.76
CA GLY A 692 -9.03 -11.30 -17.14
C GLY A 692 -9.95 -10.42 -17.97
N SER A 693 -9.59 -10.24 -19.24
CA SER A 693 -10.57 -9.82 -20.26
C SER A 693 -11.84 -10.63 -20.07
N ALA A 694 -12.99 -9.98 -19.88
CA ALA A 694 -14.29 -10.65 -19.86
C ALA A 694 -14.44 -11.57 -21.09
N GLU A 695 -13.82 -11.18 -22.20
CA GLU A 695 -13.72 -11.92 -23.45
C GLU A 695 -12.83 -13.18 -23.35
N TRP A 696 -11.68 -13.13 -22.67
CA TRP A 696 -10.84 -14.31 -22.42
C TRP A 696 -11.42 -15.22 -21.34
N PHE A 697 -12.12 -14.66 -20.35
CA PHE A 697 -12.84 -15.42 -19.33
C PHE A 697 -14.05 -16.15 -19.93
N ASN A 698 -14.88 -15.42 -20.67
CA ASN A 698 -16.06 -15.89 -21.38
C ASN A 698 -16.98 -16.77 -20.50
N GLY A 699 -17.23 -16.36 -19.26
CA GLY A 699 -18.00 -17.18 -18.30
C GLY A 699 -17.35 -18.53 -18.00
N ASN A 700 -16.04 -18.51 -17.72
CA ASN A 700 -15.17 -19.67 -17.48
C ASN A 700 -15.05 -20.68 -18.66
N ARG A 701 -15.55 -20.33 -19.85
CA ARG A 701 -15.35 -21.15 -21.06
C ARG A 701 -13.94 -21.02 -21.62
N GLY A 702 -13.30 -19.87 -21.42
CA GLY A 702 -11.92 -19.66 -21.84
C GLY A 702 -10.90 -20.26 -20.87
N GLY A 703 -9.63 -20.10 -21.17
CA GLY A 703 -8.52 -20.65 -20.38
C GLY A 703 -7.20 -20.62 -21.14
N ALA A 704 -6.22 -21.35 -20.63
CA ALA A 704 -4.92 -21.50 -21.26
C ALA A 704 -4.39 -22.92 -21.16
N SER A 705 -3.45 -23.26 -22.02
CA SER A 705 -2.69 -24.51 -21.95
C SER A 705 -1.27 -24.31 -22.43
N ILE A 706 -0.35 -25.07 -21.87
CA ILE A 706 1.04 -25.15 -22.29
C ILE A 706 1.32 -26.61 -22.56
N LEU A 707 1.54 -26.95 -23.83
CA LEU A 707 1.64 -28.34 -24.27
C LEU A 707 2.97 -28.55 -24.97
N ALA A 708 3.82 -29.43 -24.42
CA ALA A 708 5.01 -29.90 -25.11
C ALA A 708 4.60 -30.93 -26.17
N GLN A 709 4.92 -30.67 -27.44
CA GLN A 709 4.69 -31.63 -28.51
C GLN A 709 5.76 -32.74 -28.44
N THR A 710 5.33 -33.99 -28.54
CA THR A 710 6.17 -35.18 -28.30
C THR A 710 7.27 -35.40 -29.34
N SER A 711 7.20 -34.78 -30.52
CA SER A 711 8.09 -35.08 -31.65
C SER A 711 8.96 -33.92 -32.15
N GLU A 712 8.67 -32.66 -31.80
CA GLU A 712 9.28 -31.50 -32.50
C GLU A 712 10.04 -30.51 -31.60
N GLY A 713 10.16 -30.79 -30.30
CA GLY A 713 10.81 -29.84 -29.37
C GLY A 713 10.09 -28.50 -29.27
N VAL A 714 8.84 -28.41 -29.75
CA VAL A 714 7.98 -27.23 -29.70
C VAL A 714 7.07 -27.30 -28.48
N VAL A 715 6.93 -26.16 -27.79
CA VAL A 715 6.00 -25.98 -26.67
C VAL A 715 4.98 -24.93 -27.07
N THR A 716 3.70 -25.31 -27.16
CA THR A 716 2.66 -24.37 -27.57
C THR A 716 2.03 -23.73 -26.33
N LEU A 717 2.23 -22.43 -26.14
CA LEU A 717 1.41 -21.63 -25.23
C LEU A 717 0.13 -21.20 -25.97
N ARG A 718 -1.00 -21.75 -25.56
CA ARG A 718 -2.32 -21.48 -26.14
C ARG A 718 -3.20 -20.79 -25.10
N VAL A 719 -3.79 -19.67 -25.45
CA VAL A 719 -4.91 -19.05 -24.73
C VAL A 719 -6.15 -19.10 -25.60
N PHE A 720 -7.30 -19.39 -25.01
CA PHE A 720 -8.54 -19.61 -25.75
C PHE A 720 -9.76 -19.03 -25.03
N THR A 721 -10.78 -18.65 -25.78
CA THR A 721 -12.06 -18.15 -25.23
C THR A 721 -13.08 -19.27 -25.01
N GLY A 722 -12.91 -20.41 -25.68
CA GLY A 722 -13.98 -21.39 -25.86
C GLY A 722 -15.10 -20.81 -26.73
N ALA A 723 -16.21 -21.54 -26.84
CA ALA A 723 -17.35 -21.13 -27.66
C ALA A 723 -17.90 -19.78 -27.19
N ILE A 724 -18.00 -18.83 -28.11
CA ILE A 724 -18.58 -17.51 -27.86
C ILE A 724 -20.04 -17.49 -28.31
N ARG A 725 -20.82 -16.56 -27.76
CA ARG A 725 -22.16 -16.30 -28.30
C ARG A 725 -22.06 -15.89 -29.78
N PRO A 726 -23.01 -16.27 -30.64
CA PRO A 726 -23.04 -15.81 -32.02
C PRO A 726 -23.03 -14.28 -32.10
N LEU A 727 -22.14 -13.74 -32.95
CA LEU A 727 -21.97 -12.31 -33.16
C LEU A 727 -22.92 -11.82 -34.25
N GLN A 728 -23.70 -10.79 -33.95
CA GLN A 728 -24.66 -10.18 -34.87
C GLN A 728 -23.99 -9.17 -35.83
N PRO A 729 -24.59 -8.88 -36.99
CA PRO A 729 -24.10 -7.84 -37.89
C PRO A 729 -23.95 -6.48 -37.17
N GLY A 730 -22.74 -5.92 -37.22
CA GLY A 730 -22.37 -4.68 -36.52
C GLY A 730 -21.77 -4.87 -35.13
N GLU A 731 -21.78 -6.07 -34.56
CA GLU A 731 -21.15 -6.37 -33.27
C GLU A 731 -19.62 -6.49 -33.38
N ARG A 732 -18.96 -6.25 -32.24
CA ARG A 732 -17.52 -6.32 -32.07
C ARG A 732 -17.15 -7.26 -30.93
N LEU A 733 -16.05 -7.98 -31.12
CA LEU A 733 -15.33 -8.71 -30.07
C LEU A 733 -13.91 -8.15 -29.99
N THR A 734 -13.48 -7.70 -28.80
CA THR A 734 -12.13 -7.14 -28.60
C THR A 734 -11.33 -8.02 -27.66
N LEU A 735 -10.17 -8.49 -28.11
CA LEU A 735 -9.23 -9.27 -27.30
C LEU A 735 -7.97 -8.44 -27.07
N ARG A 736 -7.45 -8.40 -25.84
CA ARG A 736 -6.23 -7.66 -25.50
C ARG A 736 -5.26 -8.51 -24.71
N TRP A 737 -3.98 -8.29 -24.95
CA TRP A 737 -2.89 -8.93 -24.24
C TRP A 737 -1.62 -8.09 -24.32
N ARG A 738 -0.68 -8.36 -23.42
CA ARG A 738 0.65 -7.77 -23.38
C ARG A 738 1.71 -8.85 -23.47
N LEU A 739 2.81 -8.53 -24.14
CA LEU A 739 4.00 -9.36 -24.25
C LEU A 739 5.22 -8.59 -23.77
N LEU A 740 6.05 -9.20 -22.92
CA LEU A 740 7.33 -8.64 -22.49
C LEU A 740 8.44 -9.67 -22.64
N LEU A 741 9.51 -9.28 -23.35
CA LEU A 741 10.71 -10.10 -23.50
C LEU A 741 11.65 -9.87 -22.31
N THR A 742 12.12 -10.97 -21.72
CA THR A 742 13.12 -10.98 -20.65
C THR A 742 14.41 -11.66 -21.13
N PRO A 743 15.57 -11.34 -20.54
CA PRO A 743 15.79 -10.29 -19.55
C PRO A 743 15.52 -8.87 -20.09
N VAL A 744 15.05 -7.96 -19.23
CA VAL A 744 14.73 -6.58 -19.63
C VAL A 744 15.98 -5.70 -19.78
N ARG A 745 17.13 -6.20 -19.31
CA ARG A 745 18.47 -5.60 -19.42
C ARG A 745 19.49 -6.66 -19.81
N GLY A 746 20.48 -6.29 -20.61
CA GLY A 746 21.65 -7.15 -20.87
C GLY A 746 21.41 -8.44 -21.68
N GLY A 747 20.30 -8.55 -22.42
CA GLY A 747 20.01 -9.75 -23.21
C GLY A 747 21.15 -10.15 -24.16
N GLY A 748 21.46 -11.45 -24.18
CA GLY A 748 22.55 -12.04 -24.98
C GLY A 748 23.91 -12.11 -24.30
N GLU A 749 24.06 -11.58 -23.09
CA GLU A 749 25.28 -11.69 -22.27
C GLU A 749 24.93 -12.19 -20.86
N PRO A 750 25.85 -12.87 -20.15
CA PRO A 750 25.63 -13.26 -18.76
C PRO A 750 25.32 -12.04 -17.88
N LEU A 751 24.41 -12.21 -16.91
CA LEU A 751 24.13 -11.17 -15.91
C LEU A 751 25.43 -10.80 -15.18
N ARG A 752 25.61 -9.51 -14.88
CA ARG A 752 26.60 -9.10 -13.88
C ARG A 752 25.95 -9.06 -12.51
N ALA A 753 26.45 -9.88 -11.58
CA ALA A 753 26.08 -9.77 -10.18
C ALA A 753 26.58 -8.43 -9.62
N ASP A 754 25.93 -7.92 -8.56
CA ASP A 754 26.34 -6.69 -7.89
C ASP A 754 26.65 -6.96 -6.41
N PHE A 755 27.91 -7.28 -6.12
CA PHE A 755 28.43 -7.40 -4.75
C PHE A 755 29.13 -6.11 -4.28
N SER A 756 29.17 -5.09 -5.15
CA SER A 756 29.72 -3.76 -4.87
C SER A 756 28.75 -2.88 -4.08
N THR A 757 27.45 -3.05 -4.33
CA THR A 757 26.41 -2.32 -3.61
C THR A 757 26.09 -3.04 -2.31
N ARG A 758 26.54 -2.48 -1.19
CA ARG A 758 26.36 -3.09 0.15
C ARG A 758 25.31 -2.35 0.92
N TYR A 759 24.21 -3.03 1.21
CA TYR A 759 23.10 -2.43 1.93
C TYR A 759 23.20 -2.67 3.44
N PHE A 760 23.01 -1.60 4.20
CA PHE A 760 22.70 -1.64 5.62
C PHE A 760 21.21 -1.35 5.79
N HIS A 761 20.41 -2.36 6.14
CA HIS A 761 18.96 -2.24 6.25
C HIS A 761 18.55 -1.85 7.67
N MET A 762 18.40 -0.55 7.89
CA MET A 762 18.19 0.07 9.20
C MET A 762 16.72 0.00 9.63
N GLN A 763 16.36 -1.09 10.33
CA GLN A 763 15.01 -1.29 10.88
C GLN A 763 14.75 -0.55 12.19
N ARG A 764 15.82 -0.30 12.96
CA ARG A 764 15.80 0.55 14.16
C ARG A 764 16.85 1.62 13.99
N TYR A 765 16.66 2.76 14.65
CA TYR A 765 17.64 3.83 14.62
C TYR A 765 19.01 3.34 15.11
N VAL A 766 20.04 3.66 14.34
CA VAL A 766 21.46 3.56 14.67
C VAL A 766 22.16 4.82 14.15
N SER A 767 23.26 5.22 14.77
CA SER A 767 24.04 6.36 14.27
C SER A 767 24.69 6.06 12.91
N VAL A 768 25.10 7.10 12.17
CA VAL A 768 25.85 6.91 10.91
C VAL A 768 27.15 6.16 11.17
N ASP A 769 27.84 6.45 12.28
CA ASP A 769 29.09 5.76 12.65
C ASP A 769 28.87 4.27 12.93
N GLU A 770 27.78 3.90 13.60
CA GLU A 770 27.41 2.49 13.81
C GLU A 770 27.12 1.78 12.49
N ALA A 771 26.35 2.40 11.59
CA ALA A 771 26.06 1.84 10.27
C ALA A 771 27.33 1.67 9.41
N LEU A 772 28.26 2.63 9.50
CA LEU A 772 29.56 2.57 8.84
C LEU A 772 30.46 1.50 9.44
N ALA A 773 30.53 1.39 10.77
CA ALA A 773 31.33 0.39 11.47
C ALA A 773 30.84 -1.04 11.19
N ALA A 774 29.53 -1.19 10.93
CA ALA A 774 28.95 -2.47 10.58
C ALA A 774 29.34 -2.96 9.17
N SER A 775 29.74 -2.08 8.25
CA SER A 775 30.03 -2.43 6.85
C SER A 775 31.53 -2.30 6.53
N PRO A 776 32.13 -3.25 5.79
CA PRO A 776 33.54 -3.17 5.39
C PRO A 776 33.83 -2.04 4.36
N VAL A 777 32.79 -1.47 3.76
CA VAL A 777 32.87 -0.30 2.85
C VAL A 777 31.75 0.66 3.15
N LYS A 778 31.78 1.84 2.54
CA LYS A 778 30.69 2.83 2.65
C LYS A 778 29.38 2.25 2.11
N PRO A 779 28.38 2.00 2.96
CA PRO A 779 27.17 1.28 2.56
C PRO A 779 26.14 2.23 1.95
N TRP A 780 25.15 1.61 1.32
CA TRP A 780 23.85 2.17 1.06
C TRP A 780 22.98 1.90 2.29
N ILE A 781 22.73 2.93 3.10
CA ILE A 781 21.88 2.86 4.28
C ILE A 781 20.43 2.98 3.82
N ILE A 782 19.65 1.92 4.05
CA ILE A 782 18.21 1.92 3.81
C ILE A 782 17.55 2.25 5.14
N LEU A 783 16.88 3.40 5.20
CA LEU A 783 16.02 3.73 6.33
C LEU A 783 14.68 3.03 6.10
N HIS A 784 14.31 2.11 7.00
CA HIS A 784 12.99 1.46 7.02
C HIS A 784 11.99 2.25 7.87
N GLN A 785 10.69 2.23 7.54
CA GLN A 785 9.66 2.89 8.36
C GLN A 785 9.62 2.36 9.82
N GLY A 786 9.09 3.14 10.76
CA GLY A 786 8.95 2.76 12.18
C GLY A 786 10.09 3.19 13.09
N ASN A 787 11.13 3.83 12.55
CA ASN A 787 12.25 4.37 13.34
C ASN A 787 12.15 5.90 13.50
N GLN A 788 12.96 6.49 14.39
CA GLN A 788 12.90 7.91 14.75
C GLN A 788 13.06 8.90 13.58
N LEU A 789 13.75 8.53 12.49
CA LEU A 789 13.96 9.40 11.32
C LEU A 789 12.81 9.32 10.30
N ILE A 790 12.10 8.19 10.26
CA ILE A 790 10.96 7.94 9.37
C ILE A 790 9.93 7.09 10.11
N PRO A 791 9.27 7.66 11.13
CA PRO A 791 8.41 6.89 12.03
C PRO A 791 7.15 6.37 11.34
N TYR A 792 6.65 7.09 10.33
CA TYR A 792 5.34 6.83 9.75
C TYR A 792 5.42 6.16 8.38
N ILE A 793 4.63 5.11 8.19
CA ILE A 793 4.60 4.33 6.95
C ILE A 793 4.16 5.21 5.78
N ASN A 794 4.98 5.20 4.72
CA ASN A 794 4.76 5.95 3.49
C ASN A 794 4.55 7.47 3.67
N TYR A 795 5.01 8.07 4.77
CA TYR A 795 4.88 9.51 5.00
C TYR A 795 6.14 10.13 5.62
N PRO A 796 7.26 10.24 4.87
CA PRO A 796 8.57 10.67 5.37
C PRO A 796 8.73 12.20 5.51
N PHE A 797 7.66 12.93 5.81
CA PHE A 797 7.63 14.39 5.71
C PHE A 797 7.50 15.14 7.04
N LEU A 798 7.51 14.43 8.17
CA LEU A 798 7.32 15.03 9.50
C LEU A 798 8.66 15.27 10.21
N GLU A 799 9.61 14.34 10.13
CA GLU A 799 10.92 14.42 10.81
C GLU A 799 12.05 14.95 9.92
N LEU A 800 11.80 16.07 9.21
CA LEU A 800 12.66 16.54 8.13
C LEU A 800 14.06 16.98 8.58
N ASP A 801 14.19 17.65 9.72
CA ASP A 801 15.47 18.20 10.18
C ASP A 801 16.44 17.11 10.66
N PRO A 802 16.04 16.18 11.56
CA PRO A 802 16.86 15.03 11.91
C PRO A 802 17.23 14.17 10.70
N LEU A 803 16.28 13.92 9.80
CA LEU A 803 16.52 13.16 8.57
C LEU A 803 17.54 13.86 7.67
N ARG A 804 17.43 15.19 7.48
CA ARG A 804 18.39 15.98 6.70
C ARG A 804 19.79 15.91 7.30
N GLN A 805 19.90 16.01 8.63
CA GLN A 805 21.19 15.93 9.32
C GLN A 805 21.84 14.56 9.13
N TYR A 806 21.06 13.48 9.29
CA TYR A 806 21.54 12.12 9.10
C TYR A 806 22.06 11.89 7.67
N ILE A 807 21.31 12.35 6.66
CA ILE A 807 21.71 12.20 5.25
C ILE A 807 23.00 12.99 4.96
N LYS A 808 23.08 14.25 5.42
CA LYS A 808 24.29 15.06 5.25
C LYS A 808 25.51 14.43 5.90
N GLU A 809 25.36 13.88 7.10
CA GLU A 809 26.45 13.18 7.80
C GLU A 809 26.87 11.91 7.04
N ALA A 810 25.91 11.11 6.59
CA ALA A 810 26.17 9.92 5.78
C ALA A 810 26.95 10.26 4.51
N HIS A 811 26.54 11.30 3.78
CA HIS A 811 27.24 11.77 2.58
C HIS A 811 28.63 12.32 2.87
N ALA A 812 28.79 13.12 3.92
CA ALA A 812 30.10 13.63 4.35
C ALA A 812 31.08 12.50 4.67
N LYS A 813 30.57 11.36 5.12
CA LYS A 813 31.34 10.14 5.39
C LYS A 813 31.36 9.14 4.22
N GLY A 814 30.83 9.50 3.05
CA GLY A 814 30.88 8.73 1.80
C GLY A 814 29.82 7.63 1.65
N ALA A 815 28.88 7.50 2.59
CA ALA A 815 27.74 6.59 2.48
C ALA A 815 26.62 7.17 1.60
N LYS A 816 25.65 6.32 1.26
CA LYS A 816 24.45 6.66 0.47
C LYS A 816 23.19 6.35 1.26
N VAL A 817 22.11 7.10 1.06
CA VAL A 817 20.87 6.93 1.85
C VAL A 817 19.65 6.71 0.96
N LYS A 818 18.87 5.68 1.27
CA LYS A 818 17.58 5.34 0.63
C LYS A 818 16.48 5.30 1.67
N LEU A 819 15.26 5.68 1.26
CA LEU A 819 14.10 5.71 2.14
C LEU A 819 13.07 4.65 1.75
N TYR A 820 12.44 4.03 2.76
CA TYR A 820 11.16 3.35 2.60
C TYR A 820 10.09 4.37 2.23
N TYR A 821 9.54 4.29 1.01
CA TYR A 821 8.43 5.16 0.61
C TYR A 821 7.66 4.60 -0.60
N THR A 822 6.46 4.06 -0.36
CA THR A 822 5.54 3.55 -1.38
C THR A 822 4.18 4.25 -1.34
N VAL A 823 3.20 3.76 -2.11
CA VAL A 823 1.82 4.27 -2.16
C VAL A 823 0.78 3.25 -1.73
N ARG A 824 1.16 2.11 -1.13
CA ARG A 824 0.22 1.02 -0.79
C ARG A 824 -0.70 1.36 0.39
N GLU A 825 -0.20 2.21 1.27
CA GLU A 825 -0.83 2.55 2.54
C GLU A 825 -0.52 4.00 2.87
N LEU A 826 -1.39 4.65 3.64
CA LEU A 826 -1.23 6.02 4.10
C LEU A 826 -1.34 6.08 5.61
N SER A 827 -0.28 6.53 6.29
CA SER A 827 -0.31 6.79 7.72
C SER A 827 -1.43 7.77 8.11
N SER A 828 -2.09 7.51 9.23
CA SER A 828 -3.02 8.46 9.86
C SER A 828 -2.34 9.74 10.38
N ASN A 829 -1.01 9.81 10.36
CA ASN A 829 -0.25 11.02 10.66
C ASN A 829 -0.03 11.93 9.43
N ALA A 830 -0.48 11.51 8.24
CA ALA A 830 -0.38 12.35 7.06
C ALA A 830 -1.10 13.69 7.26
N ALA A 831 -0.40 14.81 7.06
CA ALA A 831 -0.98 16.14 7.25
C ALA A 831 -2.23 16.31 6.37
N GLU A 832 -2.19 15.81 5.14
CA GLU A 832 -3.26 15.88 4.16
C GLU A 832 -4.41 14.88 4.38
N LEU A 833 -4.37 14.01 5.40
CA LEU A 833 -5.33 12.91 5.60
C LEU A 833 -6.79 13.34 5.40
N TRP A 834 -7.19 14.45 6.03
CA TRP A 834 -8.57 14.95 5.98
C TRP A 834 -8.97 15.49 4.60
N ALA A 835 -8.02 16.08 3.88
CA ALA A 835 -8.23 16.51 2.50
C ALA A 835 -8.35 15.32 1.55
N LEU A 836 -7.51 14.30 1.72
CA LEU A 836 -7.55 13.07 0.93
C LEU A 836 -8.83 12.27 1.21
N ARG A 837 -9.29 12.24 2.45
CA ARG A 837 -10.60 11.67 2.83
C ARG A 837 -11.76 12.36 2.11
N ALA A 838 -11.69 13.68 1.95
CA ALA A 838 -12.72 14.46 1.26
C ALA A 838 -12.83 14.17 -0.25
N LEU A 839 -11.84 13.47 -0.83
CA LEU A 839 -11.86 13.01 -2.22
C LEU A 839 -12.67 11.71 -2.45
N ARG A 840 -13.22 11.11 -1.37
CA ARG A 840 -14.21 10.00 -1.42
C ARG A 840 -13.81 8.82 -2.30
N GLY A 841 -12.95 7.94 -1.77
CA GLY A 841 -12.57 6.72 -2.49
C GLY A 841 -11.48 6.93 -3.54
N GLU A 842 -11.16 8.17 -3.92
CA GLU A 842 -10.06 8.45 -4.87
C GLU A 842 -8.69 8.03 -4.30
N VAL A 843 -8.42 8.32 -3.02
CA VAL A 843 -7.12 8.06 -2.38
C VAL A 843 -7.23 7.12 -1.19
N ILE A 844 -8.31 7.16 -0.42
CA ILE A 844 -8.53 6.24 0.72
C ILE A 844 -9.60 5.24 0.32
N ILE A 845 -9.28 3.94 0.36
CA ILE A 845 -10.25 2.89 0.02
C ILE A 845 -11.34 2.85 1.10
N PRO A 846 -12.64 2.93 0.73
CA PRO A 846 -13.72 2.81 1.69
C PRO A 846 -13.96 1.34 2.07
N SER A 847 -14.18 1.05 3.35
CA SER A 847 -14.60 -0.29 3.80
C SER A 847 -16.09 -0.54 3.50
N LYS A 848 -16.42 -1.79 3.18
CA LYS A 848 -17.80 -2.30 3.13
C LYS A 848 -18.32 -2.80 4.49
N GLY A 849 -17.40 -3.03 5.44
CA GLY A 849 -17.68 -3.50 6.79
C GLY A 849 -17.63 -2.39 7.86
N LYS A 850 -17.83 -2.80 9.12
CA LYS A 850 -17.68 -1.93 10.30
C LYS A 850 -16.26 -1.36 10.39
N ALA A 851 -16.13 -0.23 11.08
CA ALA A 851 -14.83 0.36 11.43
C ALA A 851 -13.91 -0.67 12.11
N ALA A 852 -12.72 -0.88 11.56
CA ALA A 852 -11.73 -1.84 12.05
C ALA A 852 -10.34 -1.18 12.23
N GLY A 853 -9.37 -1.94 12.75
CA GLY A 853 -8.01 -1.48 12.97
C GLY A 853 -7.79 -0.78 14.32
N HIS A 854 -6.71 0.00 14.40
CA HIS A 854 -6.31 0.70 15.63
C HIS A 854 -7.41 1.66 16.12
N VAL A 855 -7.51 1.85 17.45
CA VAL A 855 -8.53 2.68 18.12
C VAL A 855 -8.68 4.06 17.48
N TRP A 856 -7.56 4.70 17.16
CA TRP A 856 -7.56 6.05 16.59
C TRP A 856 -8.35 6.10 15.26
N LEU A 857 -8.22 5.09 14.40
CA LEU A 857 -8.98 5.02 13.15
C LEU A 857 -10.48 4.84 13.43
N ARG A 858 -10.84 4.01 14.42
CA ARG A 858 -12.23 3.75 14.82
C ARG A 858 -12.89 4.98 15.45
N GLU A 859 -12.14 5.79 16.20
CA GLU A 859 -12.62 7.00 16.87
C GLU A 859 -12.77 8.19 15.90
N HIS A 860 -11.76 8.39 15.03
CA HIS A 860 -11.66 9.59 14.18
C HIS A 860 -12.14 9.35 12.74
N LEU A 861 -11.68 8.26 12.10
CA LEU A 861 -12.12 7.96 10.73
C LEU A 861 -13.52 7.36 10.71
N ARG A 862 -13.83 6.39 11.57
CA ARG A 862 -15.16 5.77 11.79
C ARG A 862 -15.77 5.03 10.59
N ILE A 863 -15.88 5.66 9.43
CA ILE A 863 -16.56 5.17 8.23
C ILE A 863 -15.73 5.48 6.99
N ASN A 864 -15.97 4.72 5.92
CA ASN A 864 -15.39 4.94 4.59
C ASN A 864 -13.84 4.90 4.59
N TYR A 865 -13.25 3.98 5.36
CA TYR A 865 -11.82 3.69 5.31
C TYR A 865 -11.57 2.19 5.51
N THR A 866 -10.53 1.67 4.86
CA THR A 866 -10.00 0.32 5.09
C THR A 866 -8.73 0.42 5.93
N ALA A 867 -8.66 -0.29 7.06
CA ALA A 867 -7.45 -0.35 7.88
C ALA A 867 -6.34 -1.15 7.18
N ALA A 868 -5.10 -0.69 7.31
CA ALA A 868 -3.91 -1.31 6.75
C ALA A 868 -2.86 -1.59 7.85
N TRP A 869 -1.56 -1.60 7.50
CA TRP A 869 -0.46 -1.81 8.45
C TRP A 869 -0.55 -0.90 9.68
N HIS A 870 -0.02 -1.38 10.80
CA HIS A 870 0.26 -0.56 11.97
C HIS A 870 1.65 -0.87 12.53
N GLU A 871 2.29 0.12 13.13
CA GLU A 871 3.60 -0.01 13.77
C GLU A 871 3.57 0.61 15.16
N VAL A 872 4.14 -0.08 16.15
CA VAL A 872 4.31 0.49 17.50
C VAL A 872 5.67 1.19 17.54
N LEU A 873 5.64 2.50 17.69
CA LEU A 873 6.82 3.34 17.70
C LEU A 873 7.56 3.24 19.03
N ALA A 874 8.83 3.64 19.03
CA ALA A 874 9.70 3.57 20.22
C ALA A 874 9.19 4.39 21.43
N ASN A 875 8.35 5.39 21.20
CA ASN A 875 7.70 6.19 22.23
C ASN A 875 6.38 5.58 22.75
N GLY A 876 5.99 4.40 22.26
CA GLY A 876 4.73 3.72 22.59
C GLY A 876 3.51 4.20 21.80
N GLU A 877 3.65 5.21 20.94
CA GLU A 877 2.59 5.58 19.99
C GLU A 877 2.42 4.52 18.91
N VAL A 878 1.24 4.48 18.30
CA VAL A 878 0.97 3.59 17.17
C VAL A 878 0.81 4.43 15.91
N ASP A 879 1.61 4.13 14.90
CA ASP A 879 1.29 4.51 13.54
C ASP A 879 0.24 3.55 12.99
N ALA A 880 -0.92 4.08 12.61
CA ALA A 880 -2.02 3.29 12.09
C ALA A 880 -2.34 3.78 10.68
N ALA A 881 -2.22 2.91 9.69
CA ALA A 881 -2.40 3.29 8.30
C ALA A 881 -3.78 2.87 7.76
N VAL A 882 -4.18 3.55 6.68
CA VAL A 882 -5.32 3.17 5.84
C VAL A 882 -4.82 2.71 4.48
N GLN A 883 -5.59 1.84 3.85
CA GLN A 883 -5.29 1.36 2.52
C GLN A 883 -5.60 2.42 1.48
N THR A 884 -4.71 2.57 0.53
CA THR A 884 -4.87 3.40 -0.68
C THR A 884 -5.09 2.46 -1.88
N PRO A 885 -5.80 2.91 -2.94
CA PRO A 885 -6.07 2.05 -4.08
C PRO A 885 -4.76 1.55 -4.72
N ALA A 886 -4.82 0.49 -5.50
CA ALA A 886 -3.73 0.14 -6.41
C ALA A 886 -3.92 0.88 -7.74
N PHE A 887 -2.83 1.17 -8.46
CA PHE A 887 -2.89 1.80 -9.79
C PHE A 887 -3.64 3.15 -9.76
N THR A 888 -3.31 3.97 -8.76
CA THR A 888 -4.15 5.11 -8.38
C THR A 888 -4.03 6.29 -9.33
N SER A 889 -4.97 7.20 -9.15
CA SER A 889 -5.11 8.44 -9.91
C SER A 889 -4.05 9.48 -9.48
N ARG A 890 -4.51 10.62 -8.97
CA ARG A 890 -3.69 11.76 -8.59
C ARG A 890 -2.76 11.49 -7.41
N TRP A 891 -2.95 10.41 -6.66
CA TRP A 891 -2.05 10.04 -5.57
C TRP A 891 -0.67 9.59 -6.07
N ASP A 892 -0.58 8.96 -7.24
CA ASP A 892 0.72 8.64 -7.85
C ASP A 892 1.48 9.92 -8.27
N ASN A 893 0.76 11.00 -8.62
CA ASN A 893 1.36 12.31 -8.87
C ASN A 893 1.95 12.91 -7.58
N TYR A 894 1.23 12.77 -6.46
CA TYR A 894 1.72 13.19 -5.15
C TYR A 894 3.00 12.43 -4.78
N TRP A 895 3.05 11.12 -5.02
CA TRP A 895 4.22 10.29 -4.72
C TRP A 895 5.43 10.65 -5.59
N ILE A 896 5.25 10.87 -6.90
CA ILE A 896 6.32 11.35 -7.79
C ILE A 896 6.89 12.68 -7.27
N GLU A 897 6.04 13.69 -7.04
CA GLU A 897 6.50 14.97 -6.52
C GLU A 897 7.14 14.85 -5.13
N GLY A 898 6.63 13.96 -4.28
CA GLY A 898 7.21 13.64 -2.99
C GLY A 898 8.66 13.16 -3.10
N ILE A 899 8.92 12.21 -4.01
CA ILE A 899 10.29 11.73 -4.26
C ILE A 899 11.18 12.84 -4.82
N LEU A 900 10.68 13.61 -5.79
CA LEU A 900 11.45 14.72 -6.36
C LEU A 900 11.76 15.77 -5.30
N TRP A 901 10.79 16.10 -4.43
CA TRP A 901 11.01 17.01 -3.32
C TRP A 901 12.05 16.47 -2.34
N LEU A 902 11.99 15.19 -1.96
CA LEU A 902 12.98 14.56 -1.09
C LEU A 902 14.37 14.58 -1.74
N ALA A 903 14.48 14.27 -3.03
CA ALA A 903 15.73 14.30 -3.78
C ALA A 903 16.32 15.73 -3.83
N ARG A 904 15.51 16.74 -4.14
CA ARG A 904 15.95 18.14 -4.23
C ARG A 904 16.35 18.73 -2.86
N ASN A 905 15.63 18.38 -1.80
CA ASN A 905 15.72 19.11 -0.52
C ASN A 905 16.47 18.35 0.59
N LEU A 906 16.50 17.02 0.52
CA LEU A 906 17.23 16.17 1.46
C LEU A 906 18.40 15.42 0.83
N ASP A 907 18.52 15.45 -0.50
CA ASP A 907 19.58 14.79 -1.27
C ASP A 907 19.56 13.25 -1.19
N ILE A 908 18.39 12.62 -1.01
CA ILE A 908 18.31 11.15 -0.96
C ILE A 908 18.84 10.48 -2.25
N ASP A 909 19.49 9.33 -2.10
CA ASP A 909 20.12 8.60 -3.21
C ASP A 909 19.22 7.51 -3.82
N GLY A 910 18.02 7.30 -3.27
CA GLY A 910 17.11 6.31 -3.81
C GLY A 910 15.90 6.02 -2.93
N ILE A 911 15.04 5.14 -3.42
CA ILE A 911 13.84 4.68 -2.74
C ILE A 911 13.84 3.16 -2.67
N TYR A 912 13.46 2.66 -1.49
CA TYR A 912 13.15 1.28 -1.19
C TYR A 912 11.63 1.07 -1.35
N LEU A 913 11.24 0.23 -2.31
CA LEU A 913 9.84 -0.08 -2.59
C LEU A 913 9.47 -1.40 -1.92
N ASP A 914 8.56 -1.37 -0.96
CA ASP A 914 7.99 -2.55 -0.31
C ASP A 914 6.58 -2.82 -0.82
N GLY A 915 6.49 -3.79 -1.73
CA GLY A 915 5.36 -3.88 -2.64
C GLY A 915 5.31 -2.67 -3.59
N ALA A 916 4.73 -2.88 -4.75
CA ALA A 916 4.67 -1.85 -5.79
C ALA A 916 3.32 -1.91 -6.52
N PRO A 917 2.27 -1.28 -5.97
CA PRO A 917 0.96 -1.22 -6.63
C PRO A 917 0.93 -0.16 -7.73
N TYR A 918 2.01 -0.05 -8.51
CA TYR A 918 2.17 0.93 -9.58
C TYR A 918 1.83 0.32 -10.92
N GLU A 919 1.29 1.15 -11.82
CA GLU A 919 1.45 0.87 -13.23
C GLU A 919 2.88 1.17 -13.68
N ARG A 920 3.34 0.48 -14.73
CA ARG A 920 4.63 0.76 -15.39
C ARG A 920 4.79 2.24 -15.76
N SER A 921 3.68 2.91 -16.07
CA SER A 921 3.63 4.31 -16.50
C SER A 921 4.14 5.25 -15.41
N ILE A 922 3.91 4.91 -14.14
CA ILE A 922 4.31 5.71 -12.98
C ILE A 922 5.82 5.66 -12.77
N LEU A 923 6.42 4.47 -12.77
CA LEU A 923 7.88 4.37 -12.65
C LEU A 923 8.60 4.94 -13.86
N ARG A 924 8.02 4.83 -15.05
CA ARG A 924 8.52 5.53 -16.24
C ARG A 924 8.54 7.05 -16.04
N ARG A 925 7.44 7.62 -15.55
CA ARG A 925 7.34 9.05 -15.26
C ARG A 925 8.34 9.46 -14.19
N LEU A 926 8.47 8.70 -13.10
CA LEU A 926 9.45 8.98 -12.06
C LEU A 926 10.88 8.99 -12.62
N ARG A 927 11.27 7.96 -13.39
CA ARG A 927 12.60 7.90 -14.02
C ARG A 927 12.85 9.09 -14.94
N GLN A 928 11.84 9.48 -15.71
CA GLN A 928 11.93 10.64 -16.56
C GLN A 928 12.07 11.94 -15.75
N ALA A 929 11.26 12.16 -14.72
CA ALA A 929 11.33 13.35 -13.89
C ALA A 929 12.67 13.46 -13.15
N LEU A 930 13.20 12.34 -12.63
CA LEU A 930 14.54 12.29 -12.05
C LEU A 930 15.62 12.63 -13.08
N ALA A 931 15.50 12.16 -14.32
CA ALA A 931 16.43 12.50 -15.39
C ALA A 931 16.39 14.00 -15.74
N GLU A 932 15.20 14.59 -15.81
CA GLU A 932 14.98 16.03 -16.03
C GLU A 932 15.62 16.89 -14.91
N GLU A 933 15.72 16.35 -13.69
CA GLU A 933 16.42 16.98 -12.55
C GLU A 933 17.93 16.70 -12.50
N GLY A 934 18.48 15.97 -13.48
CA GLY A 934 19.89 15.57 -13.47
C GLY A 934 20.21 14.46 -12.46
N ARG A 935 19.19 13.80 -11.90
CA ARG A 935 19.26 12.70 -10.92
C ARG A 935 19.07 11.32 -11.56
N GLY A 936 18.93 11.25 -12.88
CA GLY A 936 18.67 10.00 -13.59
C GLY A 936 19.78 8.94 -13.43
N GLN A 937 21.02 9.38 -13.17
CA GLN A 937 22.13 8.50 -12.82
C GLN A 937 22.38 8.54 -11.30
N GLY A 938 22.64 7.39 -10.71
CA GLY A 938 22.95 7.29 -9.27
C GLY A 938 21.73 7.17 -8.36
N PHE A 939 20.53 7.56 -8.79
CA PHE A 939 19.31 7.35 -8.00
C PHE A 939 18.80 5.91 -8.11
N LYS A 940 18.83 5.15 -7.01
CA LYS A 940 18.48 3.72 -7.00
C LYS A 940 17.03 3.44 -6.59
N LEU A 941 16.34 2.62 -7.37
CA LEU A 941 15.05 2.02 -7.01
C LEU A 941 15.21 0.51 -6.82
N ASP A 942 14.96 -0.01 -5.63
CA ASP A 942 14.90 -1.46 -5.39
C ASP A 942 13.50 -1.90 -5.00
N LEU A 943 13.12 -3.10 -5.42
CA LEU A 943 11.82 -3.68 -5.11
C LEU A 943 11.98 -4.85 -4.14
N HIS A 944 11.32 -4.72 -3.00
CA HIS A 944 11.03 -5.79 -2.08
C HIS A 944 9.63 -6.38 -2.31
N ALA A 945 9.54 -7.70 -2.25
CA ALA A 945 8.28 -8.42 -2.31
C ALA A 945 8.34 -9.79 -1.61
N SER A 946 7.15 -10.33 -1.34
CA SER A 946 6.93 -11.68 -0.84
C SER A 946 6.95 -12.74 -1.94
N CYS A 947 7.41 -13.96 -1.62
CA CYS A 947 7.28 -15.18 -2.42
C CYS A 947 5.88 -15.83 -2.36
N ALA A 948 4.92 -15.23 -1.65
CA ALA A 948 3.55 -15.72 -1.65
C ALA A 948 2.93 -15.66 -3.06
N GLY A 949 2.28 -16.75 -3.47
CA GLY A 949 1.78 -16.91 -4.83
C GLY A 949 2.91 -16.98 -5.86
N ASN A 950 2.88 -16.12 -6.89
CA ASN A 950 3.86 -16.05 -7.97
C ASN A 950 4.61 -14.70 -7.91
N PRO A 951 5.77 -14.62 -7.23
CA PRO A 951 6.34 -13.35 -6.76
C PRO A 951 6.68 -12.35 -7.87
N HIS A 952 7.24 -12.80 -9.00
CA HIS A 952 7.69 -11.87 -10.05
C HIS A 952 6.56 -11.35 -10.94
N LEU A 953 5.54 -12.17 -11.23
CA LEU A 953 4.49 -11.85 -12.21
C LEU A 953 3.77 -10.51 -11.96
N PRO A 954 3.56 -10.11 -10.71
CA PRO A 954 3.12 -8.78 -10.33
C PRO A 954 3.65 -7.55 -11.12
N TYR A 955 4.64 -6.75 -10.76
CA TYR A 955 6.10 -6.68 -10.85
C TYR A 955 6.86 -6.79 -12.18
N VAL A 956 6.80 -7.86 -13.01
CA VAL A 956 7.70 -7.95 -14.20
C VAL A 956 7.63 -6.72 -15.13
N GLU A 957 6.45 -6.14 -15.33
CA GLU A 957 6.28 -4.93 -16.16
C GLU A 957 6.96 -3.66 -15.58
N LEU A 958 7.35 -3.68 -14.30
CA LEU A 958 8.07 -2.61 -13.60
C LEU A 958 9.59 -2.74 -13.71
N TYR A 959 10.11 -3.94 -13.97
CA TYR A 959 11.53 -4.27 -13.96
C TYR A 959 12.43 -3.41 -14.85
N PRO A 960 11.99 -2.93 -16.04
CA PRO A 960 12.78 -1.99 -16.82
C PRO A 960 13.24 -0.76 -16.03
N TYR A 961 12.48 -0.36 -15.02
CA TYR A 961 12.68 0.85 -14.21
C TYR A 961 13.30 0.60 -12.83
N LEU A 962 13.62 -0.64 -12.45
CA LEU A 962 14.21 -1.00 -11.14
C LEU A 962 15.69 -1.33 -11.27
N ASP A 963 16.48 -1.13 -10.21
CA ASP A 963 17.93 -1.39 -10.20
C ASP A 963 18.32 -2.72 -9.55
N SER A 964 17.57 -3.17 -8.54
CA SER A 964 17.74 -4.50 -7.95
C SER A 964 16.42 -5.02 -7.38
N LEU A 965 16.39 -6.34 -7.12
CA LEU A 965 15.26 -7.03 -6.50
C LEU A 965 15.67 -7.60 -5.14
N TRP A 966 14.73 -7.63 -4.21
CA TRP A 966 14.92 -8.24 -2.90
C TRP A 966 13.70 -9.05 -2.50
N PHE A 967 13.61 -10.29 -2.98
CA PHE A 967 12.46 -11.13 -2.70
C PHE A 967 12.77 -12.03 -1.51
N GLY A 968 11.85 -12.10 -0.55
CA GLY A 968 12.21 -12.80 0.68
C GLY A 968 11.15 -13.03 1.75
N GLU A 969 10.10 -12.23 1.80
CA GLU A 969 9.00 -12.53 2.73
C GLU A 969 8.29 -13.81 2.28
N GLN A 970 7.99 -14.70 3.22
CA GLN A 970 7.25 -15.95 2.96
C GLN A 970 7.92 -16.88 1.92
N CYS A 971 9.21 -16.68 1.60
CA CYS A 971 9.95 -17.61 0.76
C CYS A 971 10.31 -18.87 1.55
N GLU A 972 10.09 -20.03 0.95
CA GLU A 972 10.44 -21.31 1.56
C GLU A 972 11.89 -21.71 1.19
N TYR A 973 12.86 -20.89 1.56
CA TYR A 973 14.28 -21.06 1.19
C TYR A 973 14.84 -22.46 1.49
N LYS A 974 14.30 -23.15 2.50
CA LYS A 974 14.72 -24.49 2.93
C LYS A 974 14.19 -25.62 2.04
N THR A 975 13.07 -25.42 1.34
CA THR A 975 12.40 -26.47 0.54
C THR A 975 12.44 -26.20 -0.96
N TYR A 976 12.86 -25.00 -1.37
CA TYR A 976 12.97 -24.64 -2.78
C TYR A 976 14.11 -25.37 -3.50
N SER A 977 13.81 -25.93 -4.67
CA SER A 977 14.81 -26.43 -5.62
C SER A 977 15.68 -25.29 -6.18
N PRO A 978 16.88 -25.59 -6.72
CA PRO A 978 17.68 -24.60 -7.44
C PRO A 978 16.90 -23.84 -8.54
N GLU A 979 16.06 -24.53 -9.31
CA GLU A 979 15.21 -23.91 -10.33
C GLU A 979 14.15 -22.97 -9.73
N GLN A 980 13.57 -23.32 -8.57
CA GLN A 980 12.62 -22.47 -7.86
C GLN A 980 13.32 -21.20 -7.34
N TRP A 981 14.54 -21.32 -6.81
CA TRP A 981 15.37 -20.16 -6.46
C TRP A 981 15.58 -19.23 -7.67
N LEU A 982 15.85 -19.80 -8.85
CA LEU A 982 16.04 -19.04 -10.07
C LEU A 982 14.74 -18.37 -10.57
N ALA A 983 13.59 -19.04 -10.44
CA ALA A 983 12.31 -18.60 -11.02
C ALA A 983 11.40 -17.81 -10.06
N GLU A 984 11.64 -17.84 -8.74
CA GLU A 984 10.82 -17.15 -7.73
C GLU A 984 11.59 -16.15 -6.86
N VAL A 985 12.91 -16.32 -6.67
CA VAL A 985 13.70 -15.47 -5.76
C VAL A 985 14.66 -14.56 -6.55
N SER A 986 15.33 -15.12 -7.54
CA SER A 986 16.41 -14.45 -8.28
C SER A 986 15.91 -13.43 -9.32
N GLY A 987 16.68 -12.36 -9.50
CA GLY A 987 16.50 -11.44 -10.64
C GLY A 987 17.14 -11.91 -11.95
N VAL A 988 17.86 -13.04 -11.97
CA VAL A 988 18.65 -13.51 -13.12
C VAL A 988 17.82 -13.65 -14.41
N PRO A 989 16.67 -14.34 -14.44
CA PRO A 989 15.87 -14.48 -15.68
C PRO A 989 15.33 -13.17 -16.24
N PHE A 990 15.40 -12.11 -15.43
CA PHE A 990 14.88 -10.79 -15.74
C PHE A 990 16.00 -9.78 -16.02
N GLY A 991 17.27 -10.14 -15.81
CA GLY A 991 18.42 -9.27 -16.06
C GLY A 991 18.63 -8.24 -14.94
N LEU A 992 18.22 -8.55 -13.72
CA LEU A 992 18.41 -7.69 -12.56
C LEU A 992 19.28 -8.39 -11.50
N PRO A 993 20.23 -7.68 -10.87
CA PRO A 993 20.85 -8.18 -9.66
C PRO A 993 19.81 -8.29 -8.55
N GLY A 994 20.09 -9.14 -7.56
CA GLY A 994 19.20 -9.32 -6.43
C GLY A 994 19.93 -9.58 -5.12
N GLU A 995 19.19 -9.41 -4.04
CA GLU A 995 19.55 -9.82 -2.69
C GLU A 995 18.49 -10.81 -2.17
N MET A 996 18.74 -11.43 -1.01
CA MET A 996 17.78 -12.31 -0.34
C MET A 996 17.50 -11.90 1.12
N LEU A 997 16.32 -12.24 1.65
CA LEU A 997 15.95 -11.99 3.06
C LEU A 997 16.35 -13.15 3.99
N GLY A 998 16.84 -14.25 3.42
CA GLY A 998 17.24 -15.46 4.13
C GLY A 998 18.33 -15.23 5.18
N ASP A 999 18.63 -16.28 5.93
CA ASP A 999 19.61 -16.24 7.01
C ASP A 999 20.99 -16.77 6.56
N ASN A 1000 21.92 -16.96 7.51
CA ASN A 1000 23.26 -17.45 7.20
C ASN A 1000 23.28 -18.86 6.59
N SER A 1001 22.26 -19.69 6.85
CA SER A 1001 22.13 -21.04 6.28
C SER A 1001 21.67 -21.04 4.82
N ASP A 1002 21.25 -19.90 4.29
CA ASP A 1002 20.78 -19.75 2.91
C ASP A 1002 21.84 -19.07 2.00
N GLN A 1003 22.95 -18.57 2.56
CA GLN A 1003 23.89 -17.73 1.80
C GLN A 1003 24.57 -18.47 0.65
N TRP A 1004 24.84 -19.76 0.77
CA TRP A 1004 25.41 -20.54 -0.34
C TRP A 1004 24.43 -20.68 -1.49
N GLN A 1005 23.16 -20.96 -1.21
CA GLN A 1005 22.10 -21.03 -2.22
C GLN A 1005 21.84 -19.66 -2.85
N GLY A 1006 21.89 -18.59 -2.07
CA GLY A 1006 21.88 -17.21 -2.60
C GLY A 1006 23.08 -16.94 -3.52
N LEU A 1007 24.30 -17.30 -3.09
CA LEU A 1007 25.54 -16.99 -3.78
C LEU A 1007 25.63 -17.70 -5.14
N VAL A 1008 25.23 -18.96 -5.26
CA VAL A 1008 25.20 -19.64 -6.57
C VAL A 1008 24.20 -19.01 -7.56
N HIS A 1009 23.26 -18.19 -7.07
CA HIS A 1009 22.33 -17.38 -7.88
C HIS A 1009 22.75 -15.91 -7.98
N GLY A 1010 23.96 -15.55 -7.51
CA GLY A 1010 24.49 -14.18 -7.61
C GLY A 1010 23.99 -13.22 -6.54
N MET A 1011 23.47 -13.73 -5.41
CA MET A 1011 22.83 -12.91 -4.37
C MET A 1011 23.49 -13.11 -3.01
N THR A 1012 23.47 -12.08 -2.16
CA THR A 1012 23.75 -12.19 -0.73
C THR A 1012 22.59 -11.61 0.07
N CYS A 1013 22.57 -11.81 1.39
CA CYS A 1013 21.69 -11.04 2.27
C CYS A 1013 22.23 -9.61 2.49
N ARG A 1014 21.45 -8.78 3.21
CA ARG A 1014 21.80 -7.42 3.62
C ARG A 1014 22.34 -7.41 5.06
N ILE A 1015 23.09 -6.38 5.44
CA ILE A 1015 23.46 -6.16 6.86
C ILE A 1015 22.25 -5.61 7.62
N TYR A 1016 22.06 -6.05 8.86
CA TYR A 1016 21.06 -5.54 9.78
C TYR A 1016 21.67 -5.00 11.09
N PRO A 1017 20.95 -4.10 11.79
CA PRO A 1017 21.28 -3.76 13.18
C PRO A 1017 21.24 -4.96 14.13
N ASP A 1018 20.46 -5.99 13.82
CA ASP A 1018 20.51 -7.29 14.50
C ASP A 1018 21.53 -8.20 13.79
N PRO A 1019 22.71 -8.44 14.40
CA PRO A 1019 23.78 -9.20 13.76
C PRO A 1019 23.46 -10.69 13.60
N TYR A 1020 22.43 -11.21 14.25
CA TYR A 1020 22.08 -12.65 14.19
C TYR A 1020 21.15 -12.98 13.02
N ARG A 1021 20.57 -11.98 12.35
CA ARG A 1021 19.64 -12.19 11.26
C ARG A 1021 20.33 -12.76 10.01
N CYS A 1022 21.36 -12.08 9.54
CA CYS A 1022 22.26 -12.54 8.48
C CYS A 1022 23.53 -11.67 8.46
N ASP A 1023 24.69 -12.29 8.23
CA ASP A 1023 25.98 -11.60 8.14
C ASP A 1023 26.69 -11.93 6.82
N PRO A 1024 26.59 -11.05 5.80
CA PRO A 1024 27.22 -11.27 4.51
C PRO A 1024 28.71 -10.86 4.46
N ARG A 1025 29.25 -10.26 5.53
CA ARG A 1025 30.56 -9.58 5.50
C ARG A 1025 31.73 -10.53 5.26
N PRO A 1026 31.80 -11.73 5.86
CA PRO A 1026 32.85 -12.70 5.53
C PRO A 1026 32.83 -13.10 4.06
N VAL A 1027 31.65 -13.33 3.48
CA VAL A 1027 31.48 -13.69 2.06
C VAL A 1027 31.91 -12.52 1.17
N TRP A 1028 31.50 -11.29 1.48
CA TRP A 1028 31.93 -10.09 0.74
C TRP A 1028 33.44 -9.89 0.78
N ALA A 1029 34.09 -10.10 1.92
CA ALA A 1029 35.54 -9.98 2.03
C ALA A 1029 36.27 -11.01 1.13
N ALA A 1030 35.74 -12.24 1.06
CA ALA A 1030 36.27 -13.26 0.17
C ALA A 1030 36.08 -12.92 -1.31
N LEU A 1031 34.91 -12.39 -1.69
CA LEU A 1031 34.63 -11.90 -3.04
C LEU A 1031 35.57 -10.74 -3.41
N ASP A 1032 35.77 -9.77 -2.52
CA ASP A 1032 36.68 -8.63 -2.72
C ASP A 1032 38.12 -9.09 -2.95
N ALA A 1033 38.60 -10.06 -2.15
CA ALA A 1033 39.95 -10.61 -2.27
C ALA A 1033 40.20 -11.27 -3.63
N MET A 1034 39.13 -11.75 -4.30
CA MET A 1034 39.16 -12.32 -5.64
C MET A 1034 38.86 -11.29 -6.75
N GLY A 1035 38.58 -10.03 -6.42
CA GLY A 1035 38.18 -9.00 -7.38
C GLY A 1035 36.77 -9.21 -7.96
N MET A 1036 35.86 -9.79 -7.18
CA MET A 1036 34.51 -10.19 -7.60
C MET A 1036 33.43 -9.18 -7.16
N GLN A 1037 33.67 -7.88 -7.32
CA GLN A 1037 32.69 -6.85 -6.97
C GLN A 1037 31.52 -6.79 -7.97
N ARG A 1038 31.80 -6.94 -9.28
CA ARG A 1038 30.79 -6.96 -10.36
C ARG A 1038 31.06 -8.05 -11.42
N PRO A 1039 31.18 -9.32 -11.00
CA PRO A 1039 31.56 -10.39 -11.90
C PRO A 1039 30.46 -10.72 -12.89
N ARG A 1040 30.84 -11.24 -14.06
CA ARG A 1040 29.89 -11.97 -14.92
C ARG A 1040 29.52 -13.27 -14.23
N LEU A 1041 28.21 -13.55 -14.11
CA LEU A 1041 27.67 -14.76 -13.52
C LEU A 1041 27.24 -15.72 -14.63
N ILE A 1042 27.95 -16.84 -14.74
CA ILE A 1042 27.62 -17.95 -15.64
C ILE A 1042 27.12 -19.09 -14.75
N GLY A 1043 25.81 -19.29 -14.71
CA GLY A 1043 25.19 -20.22 -13.75
C GLY A 1043 25.14 -21.66 -14.23
N TRP A 1044 24.86 -22.58 -13.31
CA TRP A 1044 24.66 -24.01 -13.58
C TRP A 1044 23.52 -24.31 -14.57
N TRP A 1045 22.59 -23.37 -14.73
CA TRP A 1045 21.47 -23.45 -15.68
C TRP A 1045 21.88 -23.17 -17.14
N ASP A 1046 23.09 -22.66 -17.37
CA ASP A 1046 23.62 -22.35 -18.69
C ASP A 1046 24.50 -23.49 -19.21
N GLU A 1047 24.19 -24.04 -20.38
CA GLU A 1047 25.02 -25.07 -21.03
C GLU A 1047 26.43 -24.57 -21.35
N ALA A 1048 26.62 -23.25 -21.48
CA ALA A 1048 27.93 -22.63 -21.67
C ALA A 1048 28.74 -22.53 -20.36
N CYS A 1049 28.20 -22.95 -19.21
CA CYS A 1049 28.93 -22.93 -17.96
C CYS A 1049 30.21 -23.80 -18.08
N PRO A 1050 31.40 -23.22 -17.85
CA PRO A 1050 32.66 -23.93 -18.05
C PRO A 1050 32.92 -24.98 -16.98
N VAL A 1051 32.09 -25.03 -15.93
CA VAL A 1051 32.22 -25.92 -14.79
C VAL A 1051 30.92 -26.69 -14.60
N SER A 1052 31.04 -27.99 -14.36
CA SER A 1052 29.91 -28.86 -14.04
C SER A 1052 30.24 -29.73 -12.83
N VAL A 1053 29.20 -30.17 -12.12
CA VAL A 1053 29.33 -31.01 -10.92
C VAL A 1053 28.64 -32.34 -11.17
N ALA A 1054 29.36 -33.45 -10.96
CA ALA A 1054 28.73 -34.75 -10.88
C ALA A 1054 28.18 -34.94 -9.46
N THR A 1055 26.86 -35.05 -9.33
CA THR A 1055 26.17 -35.12 -8.03
C THR A 1055 25.06 -36.18 -8.05
N SER A 1056 24.74 -36.70 -6.86
CA SER A 1056 23.52 -37.48 -6.64
C SER A 1056 22.27 -36.60 -6.80
N SER A 1057 21.13 -37.24 -7.00
CA SER A 1057 19.83 -36.58 -6.92
C SER A 1057 19.30 -36.59 -5.48
N THR A 1058 18.73 -35.48 -5.03
CA THR A 1058 18.10 -35.36 -3.70
C THR A 1058 16.64 -34.92 -3.82
N LYS A 1059 15.89 -35.05 -2.73
CA LYS A 1059 14.49 -34.61 -2.58
C LYS A 1059 14.49 -33.22 -1.93
N TYR A 1060 13.79 -32.25 -2.51
CA TYR A 1060 13.76 -30.86 -2.01
C TYR A 1060 12.62 -30.60 -1.01
N ASN A 1061 11.46 -31.21 -1.25
CA ASN A 1061 10.23 -30.94 -0.50
C ASN A 1061 9.37 -32.19 -0.36
N ASP A 1062 8.37 -32.14 0.52
CA ASP A 1062 7.49 -33.28 0.80
C ASP A 1062 6.63 -33.73 -0.40
N ALA A 1063 6.39 -32.82 -1.36
CA ALA A 1063 5.69 -33.12 -2.60
C ALA A 1063 6.45 -34.10 -3.52
N GLY A 1064 7.73 -34.36 -3.24
CA GLY A 1064 8.52 -35.37 -3.94
C GLY A 1064 9.37 -34.81 -5.07
N ASP A 1065 9.52 -33.48 -5.16
CA ASP A 1065 10.38 -32.85 -6.14
C ASP A 1065 11.84 -33.27 -5.93
N ARG A 1066 12.51 -33.62 -7.04
CA ARG A 1066 13.88 -34.13 -7.05
C ARG A 1066 14.71 -33.43 -8.10
N GLY A 1067 16.00 -33.29 -7.81
CA GLY A 1067 16.98 -32.73 -8.74
C GLY A 1067 18.40 -32.89 -8.19
N PRO A 1068 19.39 -32.14 -8.72
CA PRO A 1068 20.78 -32.22 -8.27
C PRO A 1068 20.93 -31.84 -6.79
N ALA A 1069 21.66 -32.65 -6.03
CA ALA A 1069 22.00 -32.30 -4.64
C ALA A 1069 22.95 -31.10 -4.54
N VAL A 1070 23.85 -30.93 -5.51
CA VAL A 1070 24.80 -29.81 -5.55
C VAL A 1070 24.79 -29.17 -6.93
N VAL A 1071 24.75 -27.83 -6.97
CA VAL A 1071 24.93 -27.04 -8.19
C VAL A 1071 26.12 -26.10 -8.07
N ALA A 1072 26.70 -25.69 -9.19
CA ALA A 1072 27.84 -24.78 -9.22
C ALA A 1072 27.72 -23.68 -10.30
N SER A 1073 27.98 -22.44 -9.89
CA SER A 1073 27.98 -21.26 -10.77
C SER A 1073 29.36 -20.62 -10.79
N VAL A 1074 29.70 -20.00 -11.92
CA VAL A 1074 31.01 -19.40 -12.17
C VAL A 1074 30.92 -17.89 -12.22
N PHE A 1075 31.80 -17.24 -11.45
CA PHE A 1075 32.02 -15.81 -11.46
C PHE A 1075 33.30 -15.47 -12.21
N VAL A 1076 33.23 -14.55 -13.15
CA VAL A 1076 34.39 -14.08 -13.91
C VAL A 1076 34.60 -12.59 -13.67
N SER A 1077 35.77 -12.24 -13.14
CA SER A 1077 36.21 -10.85 -12.99
C SER A 1077 37.04 -10.44 -14.20
N ASP A 1078 36.54 -9.45 -14.93
CA ASP A 1078 37.22 -8.87 -16.10
C ASP A 1078 38.17 -7.72 -15.71
N GLU A 1079 38.29 -7.40 -14.43
CA GLU A 1079 39.11 -6.28 -13.93
C GLU A 1079 40.62 -6.58 -13.95
N GLN A 1080 40.99 -7.86 -14.05
CA GLN A 1080 42.37 -8.31 -14.10
C GLN A 1080 42.68 -8.97 -15.45
N ARG A 1081 43.94 -8.90 -15.88
CA ARG A 1081 44.46 -9.64 -17.04
C ARG A 1081 45.65 -10.50 -16.60
N PRO A 1082 45.56 -11.85 -16.68
CA PRO A 1082 44.38 -12.64 -17.07
C PRO A 1082 43.21 -12.50 -16.07
N PRO A 1083 41.97 -12.78 -16.51
CA PRO A 1083 40.80 -12.68 -15.64
C PRO A 1083 40.85 -13.73 -14.52
N ARG A 1084 40.31 -13.36 -13.36
CA ARG A 1084 40.10 -14.30 -12.25
C ARG A 1084 38.77 -15.01 -12.39
N VAL A 1085 38.75 -16.28 -12.02
CA VAL A 1085 37.57 -17.15 -12.09
C VAL A 1085 37.32 -17.74 -10.71
N ALA A 1086 36.10 -17.57 -10.20
CA ALA A 1086 35.64 -18.21 -8.98
C ALA A 1086 34.45 -19.13 -9.25
N VAL A 1087 34.33 -20.20 -8.48
CA VAL A 1087 33.26 -21.19 -8.57
C VAL A 1087 32.54 -21.22 -7.22
N ALA A 1088 31.25 -20.90 -7.22
CA ALA A 1088 30.39 -21.06 -6.06
C ALA A 1088 29.66 -22.40 -6.14
N LEU A 1089 29.62 -23.16 -5.04
CA LEU A 1089 28.90 -24.42 -4.89
C LEU A 1089 27.96 -24.35 -3.67
N ALA A 1090 26.81 -25.01 -3.76
CA ALA A 1090 25.87 -25.11 -2.65
C ALA A 1090 25.17 -26.48 -2.63
N ASN A 1091 24.94 -27.02 -1.43
CA ASN A 1091 24.27 -28.29 -1.19
C ASN A 1091 22.78 -28.10 -0.83
N TRP A 1092 21.90 -28.90 -1.43
CA TRP A 1092 20.46 -28.98 -1.15
C TRP A 1092 20.05 -30.27 -0.43
N ALA A 1093 20.95 -31.23 -0.28
CA ALA A 1093 20.65 -32.48 0.42
C ALA A 1093 20.58 -32.27 1.95
N ALA A 1094 19.79 -33.14 2.60
CA ALA A 1094 19.69 -33.19 4.06
C ALA A 1094 20.92 -33.89 4.70
N GLU A 1095 21.77 -34.49 3.86
CA GLU A 1095 23.00 -35.18 4.18
C GLU A 1095 24.23 -34.51 3.55
N ASP A 1096 25.41 -34.91 4.03
CA ASP A 1096 26.68 -34.51 3.44
C ASP A 1096 26.83 -35.15 2.04
N VAL A 1097 27.32 -34.39 1.07
CA VAL A 1097 27.45 -34.84 -0.32
C VAL A 1097 28.89 -34.68 -0.78
N THR A 1098 29.46 -35.77 -1.31
CA THR A 1098 30.79 -35.72 -1.94
C THR A 1098 30.65 -35.66 -3.45
N VAL A 1099 31.30 -34.67 -4.06
CA VAL A 1099 31.21 -34.37 -5.49
C VAL A 1099 32.59 -34.23 -6.14
N ARG A 1100 32.61 -34.30 -7.48
CA ARG A 1100 33.80 -34.00 -8.29
C ARG A 1100 33.45 -32.92 -9.31
N LEU A 1101 34.27 -31.88 -9.36
CA LEU A 1101 34.16 -30.78 -10.32
C LEU A 1101 34.81 -31.19 -11.66
N ARG A 1102 34.12 -30.90 -12.76
CA ARG A 1102 34.65 -31.04 -14.12
C ARG A 1102 34.74 -29.67 -14.76
N ALA A 1103 35.86 -29.39 -15.43
CA ALA A 1103 36.09 -28.14 -16.12
C ALA A 1103 36.26 -28.34 -17.64
N ASN A 1104 35.58 -27.51 -18.43
CA ASN A 1104 35.77 -27.44 -19.88
C ASN A 1104 36.89 -26.44 -20.20
N LEU A 1105 38.07 -26.95 -20.52
CA LEU A 1105 39.25 -26.13 -20.79
C LEU A 1105 39.06 -25.17 -21.97
N SER A 1106 38.32 -25.58 -23.01
CA SER A 1106 38.03 -24.72 -24.16
C SER A 1106 37.16 -23.54 -23.77
N ALA A 1107 36.11 -23.77 -22.97
CA ALA A 1107 35.25 -22.70 -22.47
C ALA A 1107 36.01 -21.75 -21.52
N LEU A 1108 36.86 -22.28 -20.63
CA LEU A 1108 37.73 -21.46 -19.78
C LEU A 1108 38.73 -20.62 -20.57
N SER A 1109 39.30 -21.18 -21.64
CA SER A 1109 40.19 -20.45 -22.54
C SER A 1109 39.47 -19.28 -23.24
N LEU A 1110 38.20 -19.44 -23.61
CA LEU A 1110 37.38 -18.35 -24.17
C LEU A 1110 37.10 -17.25 -23.14
N LEU A 1111 37.07 -17.60 -21.85
CA LEU A 1111 36.98 -16.64 -20.75
C LEU A 1111 38.32 -15.99 -20.43
N GLY A 1112 39.43 -16.40 -21.07
CA GLY A 1112 40.77 -15.86 -20.86
C GLY A 1112 41.60 -16.57 -19.78
N LEU A 1113 41.09 -17.66 -19.20
CA LEU A 1113 41.86 -18.49 -18.26
C LEU A 1113 42.62 -19.57 -19.05
N VAL A 1114 43.91 -19.33 -19.29
CA VAL A 1114 44.80 -20.20 -20.07
C VAL A 1114 46.01 -20.65 -19.25
N ALA A 1115 46.52 -21.85 -19.57
CA ALA A 1115 47.76 -22.35 -18.99
C ALA A 1115 48.93 -21.43 -19.38
N SER A 1116 49.69 -20.98 -18.38
CA SER A 1116 50.84 -20.07 -18.60
C SER A 1116 52.09 -20.81 -19.08
N ALA A 1117 52.18 -22.12 -18.88
CA ALA A 1117 53.30 -22.96 -19.31
C ALA A 1117 52.90 -24.44 -19.49
N PRO A 1118 53.64 -25.21 -20.30
CA PRO A 1118 53.52 -26.67 -20.33
C PRO A 1118 53.72 -27.27 -18.94
N GLY A 1119 52.92 -28.28 -18.57
CA GLY A 1119 53.02 -28.96 -17.28
C GLY A 1119 52.28 -28.29 -16.12
N THR A 1120 51.56 -27.18 -16.33
CA THR A 1120 50.65 -26.62 -15.31
C THR A 1120 49.33 -27.39 -15.25
N GLN A 1121 48.80 -27.60 -14.04
CA GLN A 1121 47.51 -28.24 -13.78
C GLN A 1121 46.49 -27.22 -13.28
N LEU A 1122 45.22 -27.45 -13.63
CA LEU A 1122 44.10 -26.66 -13.14
C LEU A 1122 43.78 -27.04 -11.69
N ARG A 1123 43.84 -26.06 -10.79
CA ARG A 1123 43.62 -26.24 -9.35
C ARG A 1123 42.47 -25.37 -8.84
N LEU A 1124 41.89 -25.83 -7.74
CA LEU A 1124 40.84 -25.18 -6.96
C LEU A 1124 41.43 -24.78 -5.61
N ARG A 1125 41.18 -23.55 -5.16
CA ARG A 1125 41.56 -23.08 -3.83
C ARG A 1125 40.37 -22.48 -3.09
N ALA A 1126 40.06 -23.03 -1.91
CA ALA A 1126 39.21 -22.40 -0.92
C ALA A 1126 40.10 -21.59 0.03
N SER A 1127 39.79 -20.30 0.19
CA SER A 1127 40.32 -19.53 1.32
C SER A 1127 39.39 -19.71 2.52
N ASN A 1128 39.91 -19.62 3.74
CA ASN A 1128 39.05 -19.65 4.93
C ASN A 1128 38.06 -18.47 4.90
N ILE A 1129 36.76 -18.77 5.02
CA ILE A 1129 35.69 -17.78 5.20
C ILE A 1129 35.01 -18.10 6.52
N ARG A 1130 35.27 -17.28 7.53
CA ARG A 1130 34.83 -17.50 8.91
C ARG A 1130 33.34 -17.87 8.98
N GLY A 1131 33.03 -19.06 9.52
CA GLY A 1131 31.66 -19.53 9.70
C GLY A 1131 30.97 -20.07 8.44
N PHE A 1132 31.67 -20.09 7.30
CA PHE A 1132 31.11 -20.50 6.01
C PHE A 1132 31.92 -21.62 5.35
N GLN A 1133 33.25 -21.48 5.21
CA GLN A 1133 34.11 -22.52 4.64
C GLN A 1133 35.51 -22.50 5.26
N GLN A 1134 36.17 -23.65 5.27
CA GLN A 1134 37.58 -23.79 5.68
C GLN A 1134 38.53 -23.65 4.49
N GLU A 1135 39.80 -23.36 4.78
CA GLU A 1135 40.82 -23.34 3.74
C GLU A 1135 41.09 -24.73 3.17
N GLY A 1136 41.42 -24.78 1.87
CA GLY A 1136 41.74 -26.04 1.19
C GLY A 1136 42.19 -25.83 -0.24
N SER A 1137 42.84 -26.85 -0.80
CA SER A 1137 43.31 -26.85 -2.19
C SER A 1137 43.16 -28.24 -2.80
N TRP A 1138 42.68 -28.27 -4.04
CA TRP A 1138 42.39 -29.51 -4.78
C TRP A 1138 42.85 -29.39 -6.24
N ARG A 1139 43.11 -30.52 -6.89
CA ARG A 1139 43.15 -30.60 -8.36
C ARG A 1139 41.71 -30.70 -8.87
N VAL A 1140 41.45 -30.17 -10.07
CA VAL A 1140 40.14 -30.38 -10.70
C VAL A 1140 39.94 -31.89 -10.95
N GLY A 1141 38.83 -32.44 -10.44
CA GLY A 1141 38.53 -33.87 -10.47
C GLY A 1141 38.72 -34.62 -9.15
N ASP A 1142 39.38 -34.00 -8.17
CA ASP A 1142 39.45 -34.50 -6.79
C ASP A 1142 38.05 -34.47 -6.13
N GLU A 1143 37.90 -35.19 -5.03
CA GLU A 1143 36.67 -35.22 -4.24
C GLU A 1143 36.55 -34.01 -3.31
N LEU A 1144 35.38 -33.37 -3.31
CA LEU A 1144 35.01 -32.31 -2.39
C LEU A 1144 33.75 -32.71 -1.63
N THR A 1145 33.79 -32.70 -0.31
CA THR A 1145 32.64 -32.99 0.54
C THR A 1145 31.99 -31.70 1.04
N LEU A 1146 30.73 -31.50 0.67
CA LEU A 1146 29.88 -30.42 1.18
C LEU A 1146 29.03 -30.97 2.33
N ARG A 1147 28.96 -30.22 3.43
CA ARG A 1147 28.07 -30.56 4.55
C ARG A 1147 26.61 -30.36 4.18
N ARG A 1148 25.72 -31.08 4.87
CA ARG A 1148 24.26 -30.87 4.75
C ARG A 1148 23.89 -29.40 4.99
N LYS A 1149 22.84 -28.92 4.33
CA LYS A 1149 22.30 -27.57 4.56
C LYS A 1149 21.97 -27.34 6.05
N GLY A 1150 22.38 -26.20 6.60
CA GLY A 1150 22.30 -25.88 8.04
C GLY A 1150 23.33 -26.58 8.93
N GLY A 1151 24.30 -27.30 8.36
CA GLY A 1151 25.39 -27.98 9.06
C GLY A 1151 26.54 -27.09 9.54
N GLY A 1152 26.56 -25.79 9.20
CA GLY A 1152 27.59 -24.82 9.55
C GLY A 1152 28.65 -24.64 8.46
N GLU A 1153 29.92 -24.85 8.79
CA GLU A 1153 31.03 -24.67 7.85
C GLU A 1153 31.04 -25.76 6.76
N ASN A 1154 31.45 -25.37 5.55
CA ASN A 1154 31.55 -26.21 4.35
C ASN A 1154 30.20 -26.75 3.82
N GLU A 1155 29.07 -26.09 4.11
CA GLU A 1155 27.77 -26.34 3.43
C GLU A 1155 27.82 -26.05 1.92
N GLY A 1156 28.74 -25.18 1.54
CA GLY A 1156 29.04 -24.77 0.18
C GLY A 1156 30.48 -24.29 0.12
N PHE A 1157 30.90 -23.88 -1.07
CA PHE A 1157 32.25 -23.36 -1.29
C PHE A 1157 32.24 -22.20 -2.28
N LEU A 1158 33.13 -21.23 -2.06
CA LEU A 1158 33.62 -20.27 -3.02
C LEU A 1158 35.10 -20.59 -3.29
N LEU A 1159 35.36 -21.15 -4.48
CA LEU A 1159 36.66 -21.64 -4.89
C LEU A 1159 37.27 -20.74 -5.96
N GLU A 1160 38.54 -20.38 -5.84
CA GLU A 1160 39.29 -19.78 -6.94
C GLU A 1160 39.83 -20.87 -7.88
N LEU A 1161 39.64 -20.68 -9.18
CA LEU A 1161 40.09 -21.58 -10.23
C LEU A 1161 41.29 -20.97 -10.96
N PHE A 1162 42.44 -21.66 -10.95
CA PHE A 1162 43.69 -21.15 -11.52
C PHE A 1162 44.62 -22.28 -11.98
N PHE A 1163 45.58 -21.95 -12.85
CA PHE A 1163 46.66 -22.87 -13.25
C PHE A 1163 47.86 -22.74 -12.30
N ALA A 1164 48.40 -23.87 -11.85
CA ALA A 1164 49.60 -23.95 -11.03
C ALA A 1164 50.61 -24.96 -11.62
N PRO A 1165 51.92 -24.82 -11.39
CA PRO A 1165 52.90 -25.85 -11.79
C PRO A 1165 52.51 -27.22 -11.23
N GLY A 1166 52.52 -28.25 -12.07
CA GLY A 1166 52.32 -29.62 -11.60
C GLY A 1166 53.45 -30.03 -10.64
N GLU A 1167 53.12 -30.77 -9.59
CA GLU A 1167 54.14 -31.51 -8.84
C GLU A 1167 54.78 -32.50 -9.83
N LEU A 1168 56.07 -32.34 -10.10
CA LEU A 1168 56.87 -33.32 -10.84
C LEU A 1168 56.71 -34.67 -10.11
N ALA A 1169 56.04 -35.61 -10.77
CA ALA A 1169 55.82 -36.96 -10.26
C ALA A 1169 57.09 -37.79 -10.34
#